data_AF-A0A6J4KLV4-F1
#
_entry.id   AF-A0A6J4KLV4-F1
#
_cell.length_a   1.000
_cell.length_b   1.000
_cell.length_c   1.000
_cell.angle_alpha   90.00
_cell.angle_beta   90.00
_cell.angle_gamma   90.00
#
_symmetry.space_group_name_H-M   'P 1'
#
loop_
_entity.id
_entity.type
_entity.pdbx_description
1 polymer ?
#
loop_
_entity_poly.entity_id
_entity_poly.type
_entity_poly.pdbx_seq_one_letter_code
_entity_poly.pdbx_strand_id
1 'polypeptide(L)'
;MYDNNNPIDGQFSSTPKNLSSKHLIEWCEGSAVNEAIARLNIESLTDKEFNERIRPKELIKTGGWWCRGVNWRTGVFMGTWYGQGKPDKAHHPEGSKECKYLTASGMEPDAIFLAMPDKGYWAKIHADLSIPRHWAEGVKKAGAGLSLGLAVIALTGVWNWGKGGKLATFVEEWAQPGTTHYIDFDSDYGAKPSCRAAIIKLAQLLIERGCTVHITCWDSNFKGLDDFIVGKGGDAFLQAVADATAFTEWEKQLKKNERKTNPSKTNNSILPPVRTQENVVCLSSSSSKNDYIPDTAPIAGQNFILKAEDALYSDGHYVSIGGLLYRFTGSYYKELNESSEKRRIGGWLKTYSEKVKGVWVKNRADTASVNAVFSWVVNQTAVDPLQVNPGGLNCSNGVVKIHSDGSHELVAHDPRNIYTYVGCKYDPHIHATDCDRLLECLEPSQREIFLRTAAAALNLKLVRSKLTGRGVKGLLCHGEGSNGKDTLRAVLAAVYGNGMTGKSLSDFKSYDTGRKFTLAGIEGSICNWASENTAKVDLDGIQSLKQFITGDPLDIERKGKDSYEYKSAAIFFANCNKLPSITGGTSAIDDRYGILRFDKTYARNAIAAEGQLEADPRFKDDEKFILEQVAPAMLNKLLERLPLLLSEGIDYKATKDAMQKAQEESRHLWQFAREVGLEVQSGGRVWVKDLWELLVDWYEGMGILDKEPDGKGKEKLIWHDLPNKYDAPVKSINQLSSRLSEIFPKIQVCRYLEREEIERRHQRYLLGVGFVQVSAKTAKTSEPSEPVYTARVSSEPESEPKNIGSNVGANAEISKTLTQRSIQSFGSDGSDDSQILLDFCNLFSKLSDANKQKLAELLTGVPCSDPLKAFRVGDKVAGNRQEDASYNWHGRIVDITTSITCKVDWQEREGMRGGRVISMLFCNLRKI
;
A
#
# COMPACT_ATOMS: atom_id res chain seq x y z
N MET A 1 35.88 15.25 -12.36
CA MET A 1 37.31 15.03 -12.02
C MET A 1 37.37 13.67 -11.34
N TYR A 2 38.23 12.76 -11.79
CA TYR A 2 38.57 11.58 -11.00
C TYR A 2 39.73 11.98 -10.10
N ASP A 3 39.57 11.78 -8.80
CA ASP A 3 40.64 12.11 -7.85
C ASP A 3 41.78 11.10 -8.02
N ASN A 4 42.99 11.63 -8.10
CA ASN A 4 44.13 10.94 -8.70
C ASN A 4 45.16 10.46 -7.65
N ASN A 5 44.71 10.36 -6.39
CA ASN A 5 45.56 10.08 -5.23
C ASN A 5 44.97 8.97 -4.34
N ASN A 6 45.42 7.73 -4.55
CA ASN A 6 45.52 6.78 -3.44
C ASN A 6 46.65 5.76 -3.71
N PRO A 7 47.86 5.97 -3.18
CA PRO A 7 49.03 5.15 -3.51
C PRO A 7 49.06 3.85 -2.69
N ILE A 8 48.70 2.73 -3.32
CA ILE A 8 49.11 1.39 -2.87
C ILE A 8 49.85 0.72 -4.03
N ASP A 9 51.10 1.12 -4.22
CA ASP A 9 52.00 0.52 -5.21
C ASP A 9 52.56 -0.81 -4.67
N GLY A 10 51.72 -1.84 -4.73
CA GLY A 10 52.06 -3.21 -4.35
C GLY A 10 52.53 -4.00 -5.57
N GLN A 11 53.83 -4.25 -5.67
CA GLN A 11 54.45 -4.97 -6.78
C GLN A 11 53.80 -6.34 -7.04
N PHE A 12 53.09 -6.48 -8.15
CA PHE A 12 52.71 -7.79 -8.70
C PHE A 12 53.17 -7.93 -10.14
N SER A 13 54.17 -8.82 -10.30
CA SER A 13 54.93 -9.06 -11.52
C SER A 13 54.09 -9.50 -12.71
N SER A 14 54.61 -9.27 -13.92
CA SER A 14 54.00 -9.62 -15.19
C SER A 14 54.05 -11.12 -15.49
N THR A 15 53.10 -11.89 -14.91
CA THR A 15 52.80 -13.32 -15.19
C THR A 15 53.91 -14.32 -14.79
N PRO A 16 53.63 -15.63 -14.56
CA PRO A 16 52.76 -16.53 -15.35
C PRO A 16 51.25 -16.48 -15.04
N LYS A 17 50.45 -16.95 -16.00
CA LYS A 17 49.04 -17.30 -15.80
C LYS A 17 48.96 -18.77 -15.36
N ASN A 18 48.57 -19.02 -14.12
CA ASN A 18 47.92 -20.30 -13.81
C ASN A 18 46.56 -20.26 -14.50
N LEU A 19 46.44 -20.86 -15.68
CA LEU A 19 45.17 -21.04 -16.37
C LEU A 19 44.95 -22.53 -16.60
N SER A 20 44.04 -23.10 -15.81
CA SER A 20 43.68 -24.52 -15.88
C SER A 20 42.98 -24.82 -17.21
N SER A 21 43.29 -25.98 -17.80
CA SER A 21 42.64 -26.44 -19.04
C SER A 21 41.12 -26.46 -18.90
N LYS A 22 40.59 -26.79 -17.70
CA LYS A 22 39.16 -26.71 -17.38
C LYS A 22 38.56 -25.33 -17.66
N HIS A 23 39.18 -24.25 -17.20
CA HIS A 23 38.64 -22.89 -17.36
C HIS A 23 38.83 -22.36 -18.78
N LEU A 24 39.90 -22.78 -19.46
CA LEU A 24 40.08 -22.50 -20.88
C LEU A 24 39.02 -23.19 -21.74
N ILE A 25 38.80 -24.49 -21.53
CA ILE A 25 37.73 -25.29 -22.17
C ILE A 25 36.36 -24.67 -21.89
N GLU A 26 36.08 -24.25 -20.65
CA GLU A 26 34.82 -23.59 -20.30
C GLU A 26 34.58 -22.31 -21.13
N TRP A 27 35.63 -21.57 -21.48
CA TRP A 27 35.52 -20.37 -22.33
C TRP A 27 35.50 -20.68 -23.82
N CYS A 28 36.42 -21.54 -24.29
CA CYS A 28 36.57 -21.84 -25.71
C CYS A 28 35.45 -22.73 -26.25
N GLU A 29 35.21 -23.87 -25.62
CA GLU A 29 34.15 -24.82 -26.04
C GLU A 29 32.81 -24.40 -25.44
N GLY A 30 32.80 -24.01 -24.16
CA GLY A 30 31.59 -23.69 -23.40
C GLY A 30 31.05 -22.26 -23.53
N SER A 31 31.63 -21.40 -24.38
CA SER A 31 31.11 -20.08 -24.78
C SER A 31 31.66 -19.58 -26.13
N ALA A 32 32.24 -20.45 -26.97
CA ALA A 32 32.80 -20.10 -28.28
C ALA A 32 33.85 -18.95 -28.29
N VAL A 33 34.57 -18.72 -27.19
CA VAL A 33 35.58 -17.65 -27.12
C VAL A 33 36.89 -18.11 -27.78
N ASN A 34 37.42 -17.32 -28.70
CA ASN A 34 38.72 -17.59 -29.34
C ASN A 34 39.82 -17.75 -28.28
N GLU A 35 40.64 -18.80 -28.43
CA GLU A 35 41.63 -19.19 -27.43
C GLU A 35 42.63 -18.06 -27.09
N ALA A 36 43.01 -17.22 -28.05
CA ALA A 36 43.88 -16.08 -27.79
C ALA A 36 43.19 -15.01 -26.92
N ILE A 37 41.90 -14.71 -27.19
CA ILE A 37 41.09 -13.78 -26.39
C ILE A 37 40.86 -14.34 -24.99
N ALA A 38 40.52 -15.63 -24.87
CA ALA A 38 40.40 -16.29 -23.57
C ALA A 38 41.72 -16.23 -22.79
N ARG A 39 42.82 -16.71 -23.37
CA ARG A 39 44.16 -16.66 -22.73
C ARG A 39 44.64 -15.25 -22.41
N LEU A 40 44.20 -14.20 -23.14
CA LEU A 40 44.49 -12.81 -22.79
C LEU A 40 43.78 -12.35 -21.52
N ASN A 41 42.54 -12.81 -21.31
CA ASN A 41 41.60 -12.24 -20.36
C ASN A 41 41.44 -13.00 -19.04
N ILE A 42 41.57 -14.34 -19.04
CA ILE A 42 41.31 -15.16 -17.86
C ILE A 42 42.55 -15.75 -17.19
N GLU A 43 42.42 -15.92 -15.88
CA GLU A 43 43.34 -16.60 -14.98
C GLU A 43 42.54 -17.48 -14.01
N SER A 44 43.08 -18.65 -13.65
CA SER A 44 42.54 -19.53 -12.61
C SER A 44 43.13 -19.14 -11.26
N LEU A 45 42.28 -19.00 -10.25
CA LEU A 45 42.66 -18.60 -8.90
C LEU A 45 42.33 -19.72 -7.89
N THR A 46 43.15 -19.83 -6.85
CA THR A 46 42.77 -20.52 -5.62
C THR A 46 41.60 -19.83 -4.93
N ASP A 47 40.92 -20.53 -4.02
CA ASP A 47 39.88 -19.94 -3.17
C ASP A 47 40.42 -18.72 -2.40
N LYS A 48 41.64 -18.79 -1.87
CA LYS A 48 42.31 -17.67 -1.19
C LYS A 48 42.43 -16.44 -2.09
N GLU A 49 43.05 -16.56 -3.27
CA GLU A 49 43.22 -15.45 -4.21
C GLU A 49 41.88 -14.89 -4.72
N PHE A 50 40.88 -15.77 -4.91
CA PHE A 50 39.53 -15.40 -5.33
C PHE A 50 38.82 -14.55 -4.25
N ASN A 51 38.98 -14.93 -2.97
CA ASN A 51 38.51 -14.13 -1.83
C ASN A 51 39.28 -12.82 -1.63
N GLU A 52 40.61 -12.80 -1.82
CA GLU A 52 41.45 -11.59 -1.68
C GLU A 52 41.06 -10.48 -2.66
N ARG A 53 40.66 -10.87 -3.88
CA ARG A 53 40.16 -9.95 -4.93
C ARG A 53 38.70 -9.55 -4.72
N ILE A 54 37.82 -10.52 -4.45
CA ILE A 54 36.38 -10.24 -4.35
C ILE A 54 36.01 -9.57 -3.04
N ARG A 55 36.71 -9.88 -1.94
CA ARG A 55 36.40 -9.44 -0.57
C ARG A 55 34.92 -9.64 -0.21
N PRO A 56 34.38 -10.85 -0.39
CA PRO A 56 32.98 -11.15 -0.12
C PRO A 56 32.68 -11.06 1.38
N LYS A 57 31.40 -10.94 1.75
CA LYS A 57 30.96 -10.97 3.16
C LYS A 57 31.14 -12.34 3.81
N GLU A 58 31.05 -13.40 3.01
CA GLU A 58 31.23 -14.79 3.41
C GLU A 58 32.26 -15.43 2.49
N LEU A 59 33.15 -16.26 3.03
CA LEU A 59 34.26 -16.81 2.25
C LEU A 59 33.76 -17.79 1.17
N ILE A 60 34.24 -17.58 -0.05
CA ILE A 60 34.00 -18.45 -1.20
C ILE A 60 34.87 -19.70 -1.02
N LYS A 61 34.25 -20.88 -0.96
CA LYS A 61 34.89 -22.14 -0.53
C LYS A 61 35.56 -22.93 -1.68
N THR A 62 35.78 -22.30 -2.83
CA THR A 62 36.44 -22.90 -3.99
C THR A 62 37.22 -21.83 -4.75
N GLY A 63 38.22 -22.26 -5.52
CA GLY A 63 38.80 -21.45 -6.59
C GLY A 63 37.79 -21.19 -7.73
N GLY A 64 38.30 -20.65 -8.83
CA GLY A 64 37.51 -20.33 -10.01
C GLY A 64 38.33 -19.63 -11.09
N TRP A 65 37.67 -19.08 -12.11
CA TRP A 65 38.32 -18.18 -13.07
C TRP A 65 37.94 -16.72 -12.81
N TRP A 66 38.90 -15.82 -13.06
CA TRP A 66 38.73 -14.39 -12.97
C TRP A 66 39.08 -13.74 -14.31
N CYS A 67 38.24 -12.80 -14.78
CA CYS A 67 38.47 -12.00 -15.97
C CYS A 67 38.72 -10.54 -15.58
N ARG A 68 39.87 -9.99 -15.96
CA ARG A 68 40.27 -8.61 -15.62
C ARG A 68 39.86 -7.61 -16.71
N GLY A 69 39.28 -6.48 -16.29
CA GLY A 69 38.98 -5.38 -17.21
C GLY A 69 40.22 -4.51 -17.52
N VAL A 70 40.29 -4.00 -18.75
CA VAL A 70 41.27 -2.99 -19.17
C VAL A 70 40.67 -1.59 -19.19
N ASN A 71 41.50 -0.57 -18.98
CA ASN A 71 41.17 0.81 -19.29
C ASN A 71 41.08 0.95 -20.81
N TRP A 72 39.89 1.28 -21.31
CA TRP A 72 39.59 1.33 -22.73
C TRP A 72 40.47 2.31 -23.52
N ARG A 73 41.03 3.33 -22.86
CA ARG A 73 41.89 4.36 -23.48
C ARG A 73 43.33 3.89 -23.71
N THR A 74 43.79 2.84 -23.02
CA THR A 74 45.21 2.44 -22.99
C THR A 74 45.47 0.93 -23.16
N GLY A 75 44.44 0.09 -23.03
CA GLY A 75 44.59 -1.37 -23.02
C GLY A 75 45.32 -1.93 -21.80
N VAL A 76 45.51 -1.13 -20.75
CA VAL A 76 46.17 -1.55 -19.50
C VAL A 76 45.13 -2.01 -18.48
N PHE A 77 45.35 -3.16 -17.83
CA PHE A 77 44.44 -3.71 -16.82
C PHE A 77 44.21 -2.74 -15.64
N MET A 78 42.96 -2.59 -15.21
CA MET A 78 42.56 -1.71 -14.11
C MET A 78 42.80 -2.35 -12.73
N GLY A 79 44.06 -2.71 -12.46
CA GLY A 79 44.44 -3.46 -11.26
C GLY A 79 43.97 -4.92 -11.29
N THR A 80 43.89 -5.54 -10.11
CA THR A 80 43.49 -6.95 -9.93
C THR A 80 42.03 -7.14 -9.53
N TRP A 81 41.39 -6.10 -8.97
CA TRP A 81 40.02 -6.13 -8.45
C TRP A 81 38.96 -5.75 -9.50
N TYR A 82 39.32 -5.03 -10.56
CA TYR A 82 38.38 -4.64 -11.63
C TYR A 82 38.20 -5.78 -12.63
N GLY A 83 37.00 -6.35 -12.69
CA GLY A 83 36.76 -7.61 -13.38
C GLY A 83 35.50 -8.35 -12.92
N GLN A 84 35.28 -9.52 -13.49
CA GLN A 84 34.21 -10.46 -13.12
C GLN A 84 34.80 -11.87 -13.07
N GLY A 85 34.40 -12.66 -12.08
CA GLY A 85 34.81 -14.06 -11.95
C GLY A 85 33.66 -15.01 -11.68
N LYS A 86 33.94 -16.30 -11.81
CA LYS A 86 33.03 -17.41 -11.52
C LYS A 86 33.77 -18.46 -10.67
N PRO A 87 33.27 -18.80 -9.47
CA PRO A 87 33.83 -19.88 -8.68
C PRO A 87 33.45 -21.25 -9.27
N ASP A 88 34.32 -22.26 -9.05
CA ASP A 88 34.16 -23.65 -9.50
C ASP A 88 32.87 -24.31 -9.03
N LYS A 89 32.39 -23.91 -7.84
CA LYS A 89 31.06 -24.18 -7.33
C LYS A 89 30.43 -22.84 -6.99
N ALA A 90 29.17 -22.63 -7.39
CA ALA A 90 28.49 -21.36 -7.17
C ALA A 90 28.47 -20.98 -5.68
N HIS A 91 28.70 -19.70 -5.39
CA HIS A 91 28.76 -19.20 -4.02
C HIS A 91 27.33 -19.06 -3.46
N HIS A 92 27.13 -19.51 -2.23
CA HIS A 92 25.84 -19.52 -1.54
C HIS A 92 25.99 -18.79 -0.20
N PRO A 93 25.83 -17.44 -0.17
CA PRO A 93 25.81 -16.68 1.08
C PRO A 93 24.52 -17.00 1.86
N GLU A 94 24.59 -16.95 3.19
CA GLU A 94 23.45 -17.26 4.06
C GLU A 94 22.28 -16.28 3.82
N GLY A 95 21.07 -16.83 3.67
CA GLY A 95 19.87 -16.07 3.33
C GLY A 95 19.84 -15.45 1.92
N SER A 96 20.85 -15.71 1.08
CA SER A 96 20.96 -15.18 -0.29
C SER A 96 20.65 -16.23 -1.37
N LYS A 97 20.50 -15.80 -2.63
CA LYS A 97 20.41 -16.70 -3.79
C LYS A 97 21.79 -17.17 -4.23
N GLU A 98 21.83 -18.27 -4.98
CA GLU A 98 23.03 -18.81 -5.65
C GLU A 98 23.70 -17.76 -6.55
N CYS A 99 24.96 -17.42 -6.25
CA CYS A 99 25.79 -16.49 -7.02
C CYS A 99 26.77 -17.25 -7.92
N LYS A 100 26.46 -17.30 -9.24
CA LYS A 100 27.31 -17.93 -10.27
C LYS A 100 28.41 -17.02 -10.81
N TYR A 101 28.18 -15.71 -10.80
CA TYR A 101 29.14 -14.71 -11.22
C TYR A 101 29.28 -13.66 -10.10
N LEU A 102 30.49 -13.16 -9.91
CA LEU A 102 30.86 -12.27 -8.81
C LEU A 102 31.79 -11.16 -9.32
N THR A 103 31.65 -9.97 -8.72
CA THR A 103 32.53 -8.81 -8.88
C THR A 103 33.13 -8.45 -7.52
N ALA A 104 34.17 -7.62 -7.50
CA ALA A 104 34.78 -7.18 -6.24
C ALA A 104 33.85 -6.26 -5.43
N SER A 105 33.85 -6.47 -4.11
CA SER A 105 33.11 -5.67 -3.14
C SER A 105 33.56 -4.20 -3.20
N GLY A 106 32.60 -3.29 -3.39
CA GLY A 106 32.87 -1.87 -3.61
C GLY A 106 33.01 -1.47 -5.09
N MET A 107 32.98 -2.41 -6.04
CA MET A 107 32.86 -2.09 -7.46
C MET A 107 31.45 -1.57 -7.75
N GLU A 108 31.35 -0.28 -8.09
CA GLU A 108 30.12 0.30 -8.64
C GLU A 108 29.81 -0.27 -10.05
N PRO A 109 28.54 -0.38 -10.46
CA PRO A 109 28.18 -0.89 -11.78
C PRO A 109 28.69 0.02 -12.91
N ASP A 110 29.52 -0.51 -13.81
CA ASP A 110 29.99 0.14 -15.03
C ASP A 110 30.43 -0.92 -16.07
N ALA A 111 30.85 -0.47 -17.26
CA ALA A 111 31.29 -1.32 -18.35
C ALA A 111 32.69 -1.96 -18.13
N ILE A 112 32.82 -3.24 -18.44
CA ILE A 112 34.08 -3.98 -18.46
C ILE A 112 34.51 -4.22 -19.90
N PHE A 113 35.72 -3.72 -20.23
CA PHE A 113 36.38 -3.94 -21.52
C PHE A 113 37.40 -5.07 -21.37
N LEU A 114 37.37 -6.03 -22.29
CA LEU A 114 38.31 -7.16 -22.30
C LEU A 114 39.64 -6.75 -22.95
N ALA A 115 40.75 -7.34 -22.51
CA ALA A 115 42.05 -7.20 -23.16
C ALA A 115 42.03 -7.82 -24.56
N MET A 116 42.50 -7.06 -25.56
CA MET A 116 42.63 -7.49 -26.95
C MET A 116 44.11 -7.55 -27.35
N PRO A 117 44.48 -8.31 -28.42
CA PRO A 117 45.87 -8.41 -28.86
C PRO A 117 46.50 -7.05 -29.18
N ASP A 118 45.71 -6.15 -29.78
CA ASP A 118 46.03 -4.74 -29.91
C ASP A 118 45.55 -3.97 -28.67
N LYS A 119 46.48 -3.44 -27.87
CA LYS A 119 46.17 -2.58 -26.72
C LYS A 119 45.42 -1.30 -27.11
N GLY A 120 45.61 -0.83 -28.33
CA GLY A 120 44.91 0.33 -28.89
C GLY A 120 43.51 0.03 -29.41
N TYR A 121 43.04 -1.23 -29.40
CA TYR A 121 41.76 -1.64 -30.00
C TYR A 121 40.60 -0.75 -29.53
N TRP A 122 40.31 -0.71 -28.23
CA TRP A 122 39.18 0.06 -27.71
C TRP A 122 39.30 1.57 -27.91
N ALA A 123 40.52 2.12 -27.89
CA ALA A 123 40.73 3.53 -28.22
C ALA A 123 40.42 3.84 -29.70
N LYS A 124 40.72 2.91 -30.62
CA LYS A 124 40.35 3.00 -32.04
C LYS A 124 38.83 2.88 -32.24
N ILE A 125 38.18 1.91 -31.59
CA ILE A 125 36.72 1.77 -31.66
C ILE A 125 36.01 3.01 -31.10
N HIS A 126 36.51 3.61 -30.00
CA HIS A 126 35.92 4.83 -29.44
C HIS A 126 36.06 6.05 -30.36
N ALA A 127 37.20 6.17 -31.02
CA ALA A 127 37.48 7.27 -31.96
C ALA A 127 36.66 7.18 -33.25
N ASP A 128 36.44 5.97 -33.79
CA ASP A 128 35.64 5.76 -34.98
C ASP A 128 34.15 5.63 -34.62
N LEU A 129 33.35 6.68 -34.87
CA LEU A 129 31.91 6.68 -34.55
C LEU A 129 31.07 5.74 -35.44
N SER A 130 31.62 5.23 -36.54
CA SER A 130 30.87 4.37 -37.49
C SER A 130 30.73 2.92 -37.01
N ILE A 131 31.66 2.42 -36.20
CA ILE A 131 31.69 1.02 -35.77
C ILE A 131 30.56 0.72 -34.76
N PRO A 132 29.75 -0.33 -34.94
CA PRO A 132 28.75 -0.74 -33.94
C PRO A 132 29.34 -1.03 -32.54
N ARG A 133 28.71 -0.49 -31.49
CA ARG A 133 29.02 -0.81 -30.08
C ARG A 133 28.00 -1.83 -29.57
N HIS A 134 28.46 -2.98 -29.09
CA HIS A 134 27.61 -4.07 -28.64
C HIS A 134 27.62 -4.17 -27.10
N TRP A 135 26.46 -4.40 -26.47
CA TRP A 135 26.33 -4.52 -25.00
C TRP A 135 25.82 -5.90 -24.61
N ALA A 136 26.62 -6.70 -23.88
CA ALA A 136 26.26 -8.07 -23.49
C ALA A 136 26.31 -8.30 -21.97
N GLU A 137 25.46 -9.19 -21.44
CA GLU A 137 25.45 -9.56 -20.02
C GLU A 137 26.55 -10.59 -19.71
N GLY A 138 27.67 -10.11 -19.17
CA GLY A 138 28.77 -10.91 -18.63
C GLY A 138 29.98 -11.06 -19.55
N VAL A 139 31.15 -11.24 -18.95
CA VAL A 139 32.44 -11.25 -19.66
C VAL A 139 32.62 -12.38 -20.67
N LYS A 140 32.00 -13.55 -20.47
CA LYS A 140 32.05 -14.65 -21.46
C LYS A 140 31.38 -14.25 -22.78
N LYS A 141 30.24 -13.56 -22.69
CA LYS A 141 29.43 -13.12 -23.84
C LYS A 141 30.15 -12.04 -24.65
N ALA A 142 30.78 -11.09 -23.95
CA ALA A 142 31.67 -10.13 -24.60
C ALA A 142 32.84 -10.83 -25.31
N GLY A 143 33.49 -11.81 -24.66
CA GLY A 143 34.53 -12.63 -25.27
C GLY A 143 34.07 -13.35 -26.54
N ALA A 144 32.86 -13.92 -26.54
CA ALA A 144 32.30 -14.65 -27.67
C ALA A 144 32.06 -13.71 -28.88
N GLY A 145 31.40 -12.57 -28.67
CA GLY A 145 31.18 -11.60 -29.75
C GLY A 145 32.47 -10.93 -30.26
N LEU A 146 33.43 -10.64 -29.37
CA LEU A 146 34.78 -10.18 -29.76
C LEU A 146 35.54 -11.21 -30.61
N SER A 147 35.23 -12.50 -30.45
CA SER A 147 35.80 -13.59 -31.26
C SER A 147 35.23 -13.64 -32.68
N LEU A 148 34.09 -12.98 -32.92
CA LEU A 148 33.50 -12.73 -34.24
C LEU A 148 33.87 -11.34 -34.79
N GLY A 149 34.76 -10.61 -34.12
CA GLY A 149 35.21 -9.26 -34.52
C GLY A 149 34.28 -8.11 -34.10
N LEU A 150 33.13 -8.39 -33.48
CA LEU A 150 32.20 -7.37 -32.99
C LEU A 150 32.75 -6.69 -31.73
N ALA A 151 32.58 -5.36 -31.61
CA ALA A 151 33.05 -4.60 -30.46
C ALA A 151 32.10 -4.74 -29.24
N VAL A 152 32.11 -5.94 -28.63
CA VAL A 152 31.19 -6.30 -27.54
C VAL A 152 31.77 -5.98 -26.16
N ILE A 153 31.05 -5.12 -25.44
CA ILE A 153 31.40 -4.58 -24.12
C ILE A 153 30.58 -5.33 -23.06
N ALA A 154 31.24 -5.78 -21.99
CA ALA A 154 30.58 -6.53 -20.93
C ALA A 154 29.92 -5.62 -19.90
N LEU A 155 28.66 -5.92 -19.57
CA LEU A 155 27.98 -5.43 -18.37
C LEU A 155 27.84 -6.58 -17.39
N THR A 156 28.11 -6.35 -16.10
CA THR A 156 28.17 -7.44 -15.09
C THR A 156 26.80 -7.96 -14.64
N GLY A 157 25.72 -7.38 -15.17
CA GLY A 157 24.32 -7.78 -15.02
C GLY A 157 23.42 -6.84 -15.85
N VAL A 158 22.21 -7.25 -16.24
CA VAL A 158 21.34 -6.44 -17.15
C VAL A 158 21.05 -5.01 -16.67
N TRP A 159 21.06 -4.74 -15.36
CA TRP A 159 20.86 -3.40 -14.79
C TRP A 159 22.16 -2.62 -14.55
N ASN A 160 23.33 -3.24 -14.76
CA ASN A 160 24.62 -2.70 -14.37
C ASN A 160 25.22 -1.69 -15.38
N TRP A 161 24.40 -1.20 -16.32
CA TRP A 161 24.75 -0.08 -17.19
C TRP A 161 24.68 1.29 -16.49
N GLY A 162 24.17 1.37 -15.26
CA GLY A 162 23.95 2.63 -14.58
C GLY A 162 23.20 2.53 -13.25
N LYS A 163 22.86 3.69 -12.68
CA LYS A 163 22.31 3.81 -11.32
C LYS A 163 21.43 5.05 -11.21
N GLY A 164 20.30 4.95 -10.51
CA GLY A 164 19.40 6.10 -10.28
C GLY A 164 18.86 6.77 -11.55
N GLY A 165 18.71 6.02 -12.64
CA GLY A 165 18.25 6.55 -13.94
C GLY A 165 19.31 7.27 -14.77
N LYS A 166 20.59 7.24 -14.37
CA LYS A 166 21.73 7.72 -15.16
C LYS A 166 22.59 6.53 -15.62
N LEU A 167 23.27 6.68 -16.75
CA LEU A 167 24.31 5.74 -17.18
C LEU A 167 25.50 5.76 -16.20
N ALA A 168 26.26 4.67 -16.15
CA ALA A 168 27.55 4.61 -15.48
C ALA A 168 28.63 5.34 -16.30
N THR A 169 29.82 5.56 -15.75
CA THR A 169 30.84 6.45 -16.33
C THR A 169 31.28 6.03 -17.72
N PHE A 170 31.74 4.79 -17.88
CA PHE A 170 32.22 4.33 -19.18
C PHE A 170 31.06 4.07 -20.14
N VAL A 171 29.90 3.65 -19.65
CA VAL A 171 28.67 3.58 -20.46
C VAL A 171 28.28 4.96 -20.98
N GLU A 172 28.44 6.02 -20.18
CA GLU A 172 28.20 7.41 -20.57
C GLU A 172 29.26 7.96 -21.54
N GLU A 173 30.54 7.63 -21.34
CA GLU A 173 31.64 8.00 -22.26
C GLU A 173 31.52 7.31 -23.62
N TRP A 174 30.94 6.11 -23.68
CA TRP A 174 30.76 5.32 -24.91
C TRP A 174 29.42 5.57 -25.62
N ALA A 175 28.46 6.19 -24.96
CA ALA A 175 27.20 6.64 -25.54
C ALA A 175 27.37 8.02 -26.22
N GLN A 176 28.18 8.05 -27.28
CA GLN A 176 28.51 9.23 -28.07
C GLN A 176 27.37 9.57 -29.07
N PRO A 177 26.99 10.84 -29.27
CA PRO A 177 25.97 11.19 -30.27
C PRO A 177 26.36 10.70 -31.67
N GLY A 178 25.43 10.05 -32.37
CA GLY A 178 25.62 9.52 -33.74
C GLY A 178 26.17 8.09 -33.84
N THR A 179 26.57 7.44 -32.74
CA THR A 179 26.98 6.03 -32.77
C THR A 179 25.79 5.07 -32.90
N THR A 180 26.03 3.90 -33.48
CA THR A 180 25.07 2.78 -33.45
C THR A 180 25.42 1.80 -32.34
N HIS A 181 24.42 1.44 -31.54
CA HIS A 181 24.52 0.47 -30.46
C HIS A 181 23.59 -0.72 -30.68
N TYR A 182 24.04 -1.89 -30.24
CA TYR A 182 23.28 -3.14 -30.21
C TYR A 182 23.20 -3.62 -28.75
N ILE A 183 22.03 -4.10 -28.34
CA ILE A 183 21.84 -4.71 -27.01
C ILE A 183 21.64 -6.21 -27.20
N ASP A 184 22.63 -6.97 -26.73
CA ASP A 184 22.79 -8.42 -26.91
C ASP A 184 22.59 -9.13 -25.57
N PHE A 185 21.50 -8.82 -24.88
CA PHE A 185 21.15 -9.38 -23.57
C PHE A 185 20.43 -10.72 -23.72
N ASP A 186 20.51 -11.56 -22.68
CA ASP A 186 19.94 -12.90 -22.66
C ASP A 186 18.45 -12.93 -23.07
N SER A 187 18.09 -13.90 -23.92
CA SER A 187 16.74 -14.12 -24.48
C SER A 187 15.64 -14.30 -23.42
N ASP A 188 16.07 -14.51 -22.17
CA ASP A 188 15.35 -14.31 -20.91
C ASP A 188 14.37 -13.11 -20.90
N TYR A 189 14.61 -12.02 -21.66
CA TYR A 189 13.65 -10.90 -21.78
C TYR A 189 12.26 -11.31 -22.28
N GLY A 190 12.12 -12.45 -22.95
CA GLY A 190 10.82 -13.04 -23.33
C GLY A 190 9.98 -13.46 -22.12
N ALA A 191 10.62 -14.00 -21.07
CA ALA A 191 9.95 -14.54 -19.88
C ALA A 191 10.12 -13.69 -18.61
N LYS A 192 11.12 -12.78 -18.55
CA LYS A 192 11.49 -12.02 -17.35
C LYS A 192 11.29 -10.51 -17.57
N PRO A 193 10.20 -9.91 -17.04
CA PRO A 193 9.92 -8.48 -17.19
C PRO A 193 11.04 -7.55 -16.71
N SER A 194 11.80 -7.95 -15.69
CA SER A 194 12.97 -7.18 -15.20
C SER A 194 14.09 -7.06 -16.26
N CYS A 195 14.34 -8.12 -17.05
CA CYS A 195 15.30 -8.06 -18.15
C CYS A 195 14.78 -7.14 -19.28
N ARG A 196 13.51 -7.30 -19.67
CA ARG A 196 12.83 -6.44 -20.66
C ARG A 196 12.88 -4.96 -20.26
N ALA A 197 12.60 -4.64 -19.00
CA ALA A 197 12.67 -3.28 -18.47
C ALA A 197 14.10 -2.71 -18.46
N ALA A 198 15.11 -3.54 -18.18
CA ALA A 198 16.51 -3.14 -18.25
C ALA A 198 16.95 -2.78 -19.68
N ILE A 199 16.58 -3.60 -20.67
CA ILE A 199 16.82 -3.35 -22.11
C ILE A 199 16.13 -2.05 -22.53
N ILE A 200 14.84 -1.90 -22.21
CA ILE A 200 14.06 -0.70 -22.53
C ILE A 200 14.70 0.56 -21.95
N LYS A 201 15.13 0.54 -20.67
CA LYS A 201 15.69 1.75 -20.07
C LYS A 201 17.11 2.08 -20.53
N LEU A 202 17.95 1.07 -20.83
CA LEU A 202 19.24 1.29 -21.49
C LEU A 202 19.04 1.90 -22.88
N ALA A 203 18.17 1.32 -23.71
CA ALA A 203 17.88 1.82 -25.05
C ALA A 203 17.36 3.27 -25.02
N GLN A 204 16.44 3.60 -24.12
CA GLN A 204 15.97 4.97 -23.90
C GLN A 204 17.13 5.92 -23.54
N LEU A 205 18.00 5.55 -22.60
CA LEU A 205 19.09 6.42 -22.16
C LEU A 205 20.19 6.62 -23.22
N LEU A 206 20.39 5.66 -24.12
CA LEU A 206 21.26 5.81 -25.29
C LEU A 206 20.60 6.75 -26.34
N ILE A 207 19.31 6.57 -26.62
CA ILE A 207 18.55 7.43 -27.55
C ILE A 207 18.45 8.87 -27.02
N GLU A 208 18.30 9.07 -25.71
CA GLU A 208 18.34 10.39 -25.04
C GLU A 208 19.67 11.16 -25.27
N ARG A 209 20.73 10.49 -25.75
CA ARG A 209 22.03 11.08 -26.12
C ARG A 209 22.26 11.18 -27.62
N GLY A 210 21.29 10.76 -28.44
CA GLY A 210 21.41 10.77 -29.91
C GLY A 210 22.14 9.55 -30.49
N CYS A 211 22.18 8.43 -29.77
CA CYS A 211 22.65 7.15 -30.31
C CYS A 211 21.51 6.41 -31.03
N THR A 212 21.83 5.69 -32.11
CA THR A 212 20.92 4.73 -32.75
C THR A 212 20.99 3.41 -32.00
N VAL A 213 19.85 2.76 -31.69
CA VAL A 213 19.82 1.50 -30.92
C VAL A 213 19.04 0.41 -31.65
N HIS A 214 19.67 -0.76 -31.77
CA HIS A 214 19.07 -2.01 -32.24
C HIS A 214 19.07 -3.06 -31.12
N ILE A 215 18.14 -4.00 -31.17
CA ILE A 215 18.06 -5.13 -30.24
C ILE A 215 18.25 -6.42 -31.04
N THR A 216 19.34 -7.12 -30.75
CA THR A 216 19.68 -8.41 -31.37
C THR A 216 18.76 -9.49 -30.79
N CYS A 217 18.18 -10.32 -31.65
CA CYS A 217 17.21 -11.33 -31.26
C CYS A 217 17.57 -12.67 -31.90
N TRP A 218 17.54 -13.76 -31.13
CA TRP A 218 17.85 -15.11 -31.60
C TRP A 218 16.87 -16.15 -31.05
N ASP A 219 17.06 -17.42 -31.41
CA ASP A 219 16.22 -18.54 -30.95
C ASP A 219 16.23 -18.65 -29.41
N SER A 220 15.05 -18.49 -28.79
CA SER A 220 14.86 -18.52 -27.34
C SER A 220 15.20 -19.86 -26.66
N ASN A 221 15.48 -20.92 -27.43
CA ASN A 221 16.10 -22.15 -26.90
C ASN A 221 17.53 -21.90 -26.38
N PHE A 222 18.19 -20.81 -26.79
CA PHE A 222 19.54 -20.43 -26.38
C PHE A 222 19.46 -19.17 -25.50
N LYS A 223 20.02 -19.26 -24.28
CA LYS A 223 19.84 -18.21 -23.26
C LYS A 223 20.74 -17.01 -23.53
N GLY A 224 22.05 -17.23 -23.58
CA GLY A 224 23.05 -16.23 -23.93
C GLY A 224 23.38 -16.21 -25.43
N LEU A 225 23.99 -15.12 -25.88
CA LEU A 225 24.58 -15.07 -27.22
C LEU A 225 25.73 -16.08 -27.39
N ASP A 226 26.45 -16.39 -26.31
CA ASP A 226 27.50 -17.39 -26.28
C ASP A 226 26.96 -18.82 -26.37
N ASP A 227 25.85 -19.12 -25.66
CA ASP A 227 25.11 -20.38 -25.85
C ASP A 227 24.65 -20.54 -27.31
N PHE A 228 24.18 -19.44 -27.93
CA PHE A 228 23.70 -19.43 -29.32
C PHE A 228 24.84 -19.63 -30.34
N ILE A 229 25.98 -18.96 -30.17
CA ILE A 229 27.15 -19.15 -31.04
C ILE A 229 27.68 -20.59 -30.93
N VAL A 230 27.72 -21.19 -29.72
CA VAL A 230 28.08 -22.61 -29.54
C VAL A 230 27.08 -23.53 -30.24
N GLY A 231 25.77 -23.25 -30.15
CA GLY A 231 24.72 -24.12 -30.68
C GLY A 231 24.38 -23.94 -32.17
N LYS A 232 24.74 -22.81 -32.79
CA LYS A 232 24.36 -22.45 -34.17
C LYS A 232 25.52 -21.90 -35.04
N GLY A 233 26.69 -21.66 -34.45
CA GLY A 233 27.85 -21.08 -35.14
C GLY A 233 27.86 -19.56 -35.17
N GLY A 234 29.04 -18.98 -35.42
CA GLY A 234 29.26 -17.54 -35.45
C GLY A 234 28.46 -16.81 -36.52
N ASP A 235 28.38 -17.39 -37.73
CA ASP A 235 27.67 -16.80 -38.87
C ASP A 235 26.18 -16.62 -38.58
N ALA A 236 25.57 -17.53 -37.83
CA ALA A 236 24.18 -17.40 -37.40
C ALA A 236 23.95 -16.22 -36.44
N PHE A 237 24.93 -15.90 -35.59
CA PHE A 237 24.87 -14.71 -34.73
C PHE A 237 25.16 -13.42 -35.51
N LEU A 238 26.11 -13.43 -36.45
CA LEU A 238 26.34 -12.31 -37.35
C LEU A 238 25.10 -11.99 -38.20
N GLN A 239 24.36 -13.02 -38.65
CA GLN A 239 23.07 -12.85 -39.32
C GLN A 239 22.00 -12.29 -38.36
N ALA A 240 21.90 -12.79 -37.12
CA ALA A 240 20.98 -12.25 -36.11
C ALA A 240 21.27 -10.79 -35.73
N VAL A 241 22.54 -10.35 -35.83
CA VAL A 241 22.95 -8.94 -35.71
C VAL A 241 22.55 -8.14 -36.95
N ALA A 242 22.74 -8.68 -38.17
CA ALA A 242 22.31 -8.01 -39.40
C ALA A 242 20.77 -7.83 -39.48
N ASP A 243 20.02 -8.80 -38.96
CA ASP A 243 18.56 -8.77 -38.85
C ASP A 243 18.03 -8.07 -37.58
N ALA A 244 18.91 -7.48 -36.76
CA ALA A 244 18.52 -6.89 -35.48
C ALA A 244 17.56 -5.69 -35.67
N THR A 245 16.49 -5.68 -34.88
CA THR A 245 15.43 -4.67 -35.04
C THR A 245 15.76 -3.39 -34.31
N ALA A 246 15.56 -2.23 -34.97
CA ALA A 246 15.69 -0.93 -34.32
C ALA A 246 14.74 -0.86 -33.11
N PHE A 247 15.19 -0.29 -31.99
CA PHE A 247 14.50 -0.37 -30.70
C PHE A 247 13.01 0.05 -30.77
N THR A 248 12.69 1.08 -31.55
CA THR A 248 11.30 1.56 -31.71
C THR A 248 10.40 0.54 -32.42
N GLU A 249 10.94 -0.31 -33.29
CA GLU A 249 10.21 -1.39 -33.93
C GLU A 249 10.22 -2.66 -33.08
N TRP A 250 11.32 -3.00 -32.42
CA TRP A 250 11.37 -4.09 -31.42
C TRP A 250 10.33 -3.90 -30.32
N GLU A 251 10.22 -2.68 -29.76
CA GLU A 251 9.25 -2.35 -28.73
C GLU A 251 7.80 -2.41 -29.25
N LYS A 252 7.56 -2.03 -30.51
CA LYS A 252 6.28 -2.25 -31.20
C LYS A 252 5.97 -3.74 -31.38
N GLN A 253 6.96 -4.56 -31.74
CA GLN A 253 6.79 -5.99 -31.96
C GLN A 253 6.54 -6.74 -30.66
N LEU A 254 7.22 -6.39 -29.55
CA LEU A 254 6.87 -6.87 -28.21
C LEU A 254 5.42 -6.51 -27.87
N LYS A 255 5.04 -5.24 -27.95
CA LYS A 255 3.66 -4.78 -27.67
C LYS A 255 2.62 -5.45 -28.60
N LYS A 256 2.99 -5.80 -29.83
CA LYS A 256 2.14 -6.52 -30.79
C LYS A 256 2.04 -8.02 -30.51
N ASN A 257 3.09 -8.64 -29.99
CA ASN A 257 3.10 -10.04 -29.59
C ASN A 257 2.41 -10.24 -28.24
N GLU A 258 2.61 -9.31 -27.29
CA GLU A 258 1.81 -9.18 -26.06
C GLU A 258 0.31 -9.02 -26.40
N ARG A 259 -0.04 -8.24 -27.42
CA ARG A 259 -1.42 -8.13 -27.95
C ARG A 259 -1.91 -9.35 -28.77
N LYS A 260 -1.03 -10.29 -29.11
CA LYS A 260 -1.40 -11.58 -29.73
C LYS A 260 -1.59 -12.69 -28.68
N THR A 261 -0.87 -12.63 -27.56
CA THR A 261 -1.04 -13.57 -26.44
C THR A 261 -2.16 -13.12 -25.49
N ASN A 262 -2.37 -11.80 -25.33
CA ASN A 262 -3.53 -11.20 -24.64
C ASN A 262 -4.32 -10.29 -25.61
N PRO A 263 -5.44 -10.75 -26.20
CA PRO A 263 -6.11 -10.05 -27.28
C PRO A 263 -7.08 -8.94 -26.83
N SER A 264 -6.58 -7.80 -26.32
CA SER A 264 -7.29 -6.51 -26.54
C SER A 264 -6.42 -5.25 -26.36
N LYS A 265 -6.24 -4.49 -27.46
CA LYS A 265 -6.52 -3.03 -27.61
C LYS A 265 -5.65 -2.35 -28.66
N THR A 266 -6.31 -1.79 -29.66
CA THR A 266 -5.76 -0.84 -30.63
C THR A 266 -5.89 0.60 -30.11
N ASN A 267 -4.87 1.42 -30.32
CA ASN A 267 -4.99 2.87 -30.24
C ASN A 267 -5.05 3.40 -31.68
N ASN A 268 -6.10 4.15 -32.01
CA ASN A 268 -6.14 4.90 -33.27
C ASN A 268 -5.27 6.14 -33.15
N SER A 269 -4.44 6.40 -34.16
CA SER A 269 -3.68 7.65 -34.27
C SER A 269 -4.59 8.78 -34.75
N ILE A 270 -4.61 9.90 -34.02
CA ILE A 270 -5.21 11.15 -34.48
C ILE A 270 -4.07 12.15 -34.72
N LEU A 271 -4.04 12.75 -35.90
CA LEU A 271 -3.06 13.78 -36.29
C LEU A 271 -3.39 15.12 -35.61
N PRO A 272 -2.39 15.98 -35.33
CA PRO A 272 -2.63 17.28 -34.73
C PRO A 272 -3.36 18.22 -35.71
N PRO A 273 -4.35 19.01 -35.24
CA PRO A 273 -4.98 20.04 -36.06
C PRO A 273 -4.02 21.21 -36.33
N VAL A 274 -4.28 21.93 -37.42
CA VAL A 274 -3.45 23.03 -37.92
C VAL A 274 -3.62 24.29 -37.06
N ARG A 275 -2.54 25.06 -36.90
CA ARG A 275 -2.59 26.43 -36.32
C ARG A 275 -3.48 27.35 -37.15
N THR A 276 -4.53 27.89 -36.54
CA THR A 276 -5.05 29.22 -36.89
C THR A 276 -4.46 30.26 -35.94
N GLN A 277 -4.24 31.49 -36.43
CA GLN A 277 -3.86 32.64 -35.62
C GLN A 277 -5.13 33.39 -35.23
N GLU A 278 -5.27 33.79 -33.97
CA GLU A 278 -6.21 34.86 -33.62
C GLU A 278 -5.74 35.64 -32.38
N ASN A 279 -6.31 36.84 -32.21
CA ASN A 279 -5.57 37.99 -31.70
C ASN A 279 -5.49 38.11 -30.16
N VAL A 280 -4.42 38.77 -29.72
CA VAL A 280 -4.26 39.27 -28.35
C VAL A 280 -5.34 40.29 -28.02
N VAL A 281 -6.00 40.14 -26.86
CA VAL A 281 -6.78 41.20 -26.22
C VAL A 281 -6.33 41.32 -24.76
N CYS A 282 -5.58 42.38 -24.45
CA CYS A 282 -5.27 42.75 -23.07
C CYS A 282 -6.42 43.59 -22.50
N LEU A 283 -7.02 43.15 -21.39
CA LEU A 283 -7.92 43.98 -20.59
C LEU A 283 -7.17 44.55 -19.40
N SER A 284 -7.27 45.87 -19.21
CA SER A 284 -6.60 46.62 -18.15
C SER A 284 -7.63 47.30 -17.25
N SER A 285 -7.43 47.23 -15.94
CA SER A 285 -8.19 47.99 -14.96
C SER A 285 -7.36 48.37 -13.73
N SER A 286 -7.04 49.67 -13.66
CA SER A 286 -6.78 50.42 -12.43
C SER A 286 -8.01 50.38 -11.51
N SER A 287 -7.95 50.64 -10.20
CA SER A 287 -6.85 50.88 -9.24
C SER A 287 -7.39 50.60 -7.81
N SER A 288 -6.59 50.66 -6.74
CA SER A 288 -6.42 51.91 -5.98
C SER A 288 -5.18 51.92 -5.07
N LYS A 289 -4.80 53.12 -4.63
CA LYS A 289 -3.76 53.42 -3.62
C LYS A 289 -4.33 53.22 -2.20
N ASN A 290 -3.57 53.19 -1.09
CA ASN A 290 -2.17 53.54 -0.85
C ASN A 290 -1.65 52.81 0.41
N ASP A 291 -0.37 52.43 0.48
CA ASP A 291 0.59 52.98 1.48
C ASP A 291 1.97 52.27 1.49
N TYR A 292 3.00 53.09 1.71
CA TYR A 292 4.39 52.80 2.16
C TYR A 292 5.29 51.78 1.43
N ILE A 293 6.00 52.26 0.39
CA ILE A 293 7.34 51.83 -0.11
C ILE A 293 7.98 53.14 -0.65
N PRO A 294 9.25 53.55 -0.38
CA PRO A 294 10.46 52.72 -0.51
C PRO A 294 11.67 52.96 0.42
N ASP A 295 12.50 51.92 0.56
CA ASP A 295 13.96 52.06 0.48
C ASP A 295 14.50 51.08 -0.58
N THR A 296 14.38 51.50 -1.84
CA THR A 296 14.86 50.87 -3.08
C THR A 296 15.02 49.33 -3.11
N ALA A 297 13.89 48.61 -3.16
CA ALA A 297 13.88 47.31 -3.82
C ALA A 297 14.27 47.50 -5.31
N PRO A 298 15.11 46.63 -5.91
CA PRO A 298 15.53 46.80 -7.29
C PRO A 298 14.35 46.63 -8.26
N ILE A 299 14.25 47.54 -9.24
CA ILE A 299 13.23 47.50 -10.28
C ILE A 299 13.27 46.12 -10.97
N ALA A 300 12.11 45.48 -11.14
CA ALA A 300 11.96 44.09 -11.60
C ALA A 300 12.73 43.75 -12.90
N GLY A 301 13.03 44.76 -13.73
CA GLY A 301 13.92 44.66 -14.89
C GLY A 301 15.38 44.26 -14.61
N GLN A 302 15.82 44.05 -13.36
CA GLN A 302 17.21 43.65 -13.04
C GLN A 302 17.42 42.22 -12.50
N ASN A 303 16.50 41.62 -11.74
CA ASN A 303 16.74 40.29 -11.18
C ASN A 303 16.53 39.19 -12.24
N PHE A 304 17.61 38.50 -12.64
CA PHE A 304 17.54 37.43 -13.65
C PHE A 304 16.70 36.22 -13.20
N ILE A 305 16.57 35.98 -11.88
CA ILE A 305 15.77 34.87 -11.34
C ILE A 305 14.29 35.11 -11.57
N LEU A 306 13.79 36.30 -11.23
CA LEU A 306 12.38 36.68 -11.46
C LEU A 306 12.02 36.71 -12.96
N LYS A 307 12.98 37.07 -13.83
CA LYS A 307 12.79 36.97 -15.28
C LYS A 307 12.76 35.53 -15.79
N ALA A 308 13.52 34.63 -15.16
CA ALA A 308 13.49 33.22 -15.51
C ALA A 308 12.19 32.55 -15.01
N GLU A 309 11.70 32.96 -13.85
CA GLU A 309 10.39 32.60 -13.31
C GLU A 309 9.26 33.06 -14.24
N ASP A 310 9.20 34.35 -14.56
CA ASP A 310 8.24 34.92 -15.52
C ASP A 310 8.29 34.26 -16.90
N ALA A 311 9.49 34.01 -17.45
CA ALA A 311 9.62 33.44 -18.79
C ALA A 311 9.45 31.91 -18.88
N LEU A 312 9.41 31.18 -17.75
CA LEU A 312 9.35 29.70 -17.74
C LEU A 312 8.20 29.12 -16.88
N TYR A 313 7.63 29.88 -15.96
CA TYR A 313 6.68 29.39 -14.95
C TYR A 313 5.43 30.26 -14.77
N SER A 314 5.30 31.38 -15.52
CA SER A 314 4.05 32.16 -15.60
C SER A 314 2.88 31.40 -16.25
N ASP A 315 3.20 30.52 -17.21
CA ASP A 315 2.21 29.84 -18.04
C ASP A 315 1.71 28.54 -17.37
N GLY A 316 0.65 28.65 -16.58
CA GLY A 316 0.00 27.55 -15.85
C GLY A 316 0.34 27.49 -14.36
N HIS A 317 -0.14 26.44 -13.68
CA HIS A 317 -0.01 26.32 -12.22
C HIS A 317 1.07 25.32 -11.81
N TYR A 318 1.88 25.69 -10.84
CA TYR A 318 3.03 24.93 -10.34
C TYR A 318 3.00 24.86 -8.81
N VAL A 319 3.37 23.71 -8.25
CA VAL A 319 3.51 23.49 -6.79
C VAL A 319 4.73 22.62 -6.49
N SER A 320 5.28 22.73 -5.29
CA SER A 320 6.44 21.97 -4.82
C SER A 320 6.11 21.19 -3.55
N ILE A 321 6.31 19.87 -3.60
CA ILE A 321 5.91 18.92 -2.55
C ILE A 321 7.14 18.14 -2.09
N GLY A 322 7.58 18.33 -0.84
CA GLY A 322 8.79 17.68 -0.29
C GLY A 322 10.07 17.99 -1.07
N GLY A 323 10.12 19.16 -1.73
CA GLY A 323 11.22 19.59 -2.60
C GLY A 323 11.27 18.88 -3.97
N LEU A 324 10.12 18.46 -4.51
CA LEU A 324 9.93 18.02 -5.90
C LEU A 324 8.90 18.95 -6.56
N LEU A 325 9.14 19.36 -7.81
CA LEU A 325 8.30 20.33 -8.53
C LEU A 325 7.23 19.61 -9.37
N TYR A 326 6.00 20.13 -9.39
CA TYR A 326 4.86 19.60 -10.13
C TYR A 326 4.20 20.70 -10.98
N ARG A 327 3.58 20.34 -12.11
CA ARG A 327 2.74 21.23 -12.93
C ARG A 327 1.33 20.67 -13.04
N PHE A 328 0.32 21.54 -12.96
CA PHE A 328 -1.06 21.19 -13.21
C PHE A 328 -1.27 20.83 -14.70
N THR A 329 -1.98 19.74 -14.95
CA THR A 329 -2.23 19.18 -16.30
C THR A 329 -3.60 19.56 -16.87
N GLY A 330 -4.44 20.23 -16.10
CA GLY A 330 -5.87 20.40 -16.36
C GLY A 330 -6.75 19.53 -15.45
N SER A 331 -6.22 18.43 -14.91
CA SER A 331 -6.93 17.56 -13.95
C SER A 331 -6.14 17.20 -12.70
N TYR A 332 -4.80 17.13 -12.76
CA TYR A 332 -3.93 16.83 -11.61
C TYR A 332 -2.54 17.46 -11.73
N TYR A 333 -1.80 17.51 -10.63
CA TYR A 333 -0.40 17.90 -10.57
C TYR A 333 0.53 16.74 -10.91
N LYS A 334 1.21 16.85 -12.06
CA LYS A 334 2.19 15.87 -12.53
C LYS A 334 3.61 16.31 -12.17
N GLU A 335 4.41 15.38 -11.65
CA GLU A 335 5.81 15.63 -11.30
C GLU A 335 6.64 16.03 -12.53
N LEU A 336 7.48 17.04 -12.35
CA LEU A 336 8.48 17.48 -13.32
C LEU A 336 9.84 16.92 -12.93
N ASN A 337 10.51 16.24 -13.85
CA ASN A 337 11.85 15.74 -13.59
C ASN A 337 12.85 16.89 -13.44
N GLU A 338 13.54 16.96 -12.30
CA GLU A 338 14.54 18.00 -11.98
C GLU A 338 15.58 18.17 -13.10
N SER A 339 16.08 17.08 -13.69
CA SER A 339 17.11 17.16 -14.74
C SER A 339 16.56 17.73 -16.05
N SER A 340 15.28 17.50 -16.35
CA SER A 340 14.59 18.12 -17.48
C SER A 340 14.34 19.62 -17.25
N GLU A 341 13.87 20.01 -16.07
CA GLU A 341 13.64 21.43 -15.76
C GLU A 341 14.94 22.23 -15.64
N LYS A 342 16.00 21.67 -15.01
CA LYS A 342 17.33 22.30 -15.03
C LYS A 342 17.91 22.42 -16.44
N ARG A 343 17.62 21.46 -17.34
CA ARG A 343 17.96 21.57 -18.78
C ARG A 343 17.15 22.68 -19.47
N ARG A 344 15.86 22.83 -19.16
CA ARG A 344 14.96 23.89 -19.67
C ARG A 344 15.42 25.29 -19.23
N ILE A 345 15.68 25.47 -17.93
CA ILE A 345 16.27 26.67 -17.34
C ILE A 345 17.63 26.99 -17.99
N GLY A 346 18.53 26.00 -18.09
CA GLY A 346 19.83 26.16 -18.75
C GLY A 346 19.74 26.47 -20.25
N GLY A 347 18.66 26.08 -20.93
CA GLY A 347 18.34 26.49 -22.30
C GLY A 347 18.03 27.98 -22.40
N TRP A 348 17.15 28.48 -21.51
CA TRP A 348 16.80 29.90 -21.44
C TRP A 348 17.97 30.79 -21.01
N LEU A 349 18.78 30.35 -20.05
CA LEU A 349 19.97 31.11 -19.61
C LEU A 349 21.04 31.28 -20.70
N LYS A 350 21.04 30.42 -21.74
CA LYS A 350 21.89 30.60 -22.95
C LYS A 350 21.37 31.67 -23.91
N THR A 351 20.07 31.97 -23.89
CA THR A 351 19.47 33.06 -24.69
C THR A 351 19.45 34.38 -23.92
N TYR A 352 19.21 34.34 -22.61
CA TYR A 352 19.26 35.50 -21.72
C TYR A 352 20.60 36.25 -21.83
N SER A 353 20.52 37.59 -21.85
CA SER A 353 21.67 38.50 -21.92
C SER A 353 21.35 39.75 -21.11
N GLU A 354 22.32 40.30 -20.39
CA GLU A 354 22.15 41.52 -19.58
C GLU A 354 23.27 42.54 -19.84
N LYS A 355 22.97 43.84 -19.67
CA LYS A 355 23.97 44.90 -19.82
C LYS A 355 24.77 45.07 -18.53
N VAL A 356 26.06 44.73 -18.58
CA VAL A 356 27.02 44.99 -17.49
C VAL A 356 27.99 46.07 -17.98
N LYS A 357 28.09 47.19 -17.24
CA LYS A 357 28.89 48.36 -17.61
C LYS A 357 28.64 48.85 -19.06
N GLY A 358 27.39 48.78 -19.51
CA GLY A 358 26.95 49.15 -20.86
C GLY A 358 27.06 48.04 -21.93
N VAL A 359 27.87 47.01 -21.71
CA VAL A 359 28.12 45.90 -22.65
C VAL A 359 27.15 44.75 -22.41
N TRP A 360 26.60 44.18 -23.48
CA TRP A 360 25.77 42.97 -23.40
C TRP A 360 26.62 41.73 -23.10
N VAL A 361 26.29 40.99 -22.05
CA VAL A 361 27.00 39.79 -21.62
C VAL A 361 26.04 38.65 -21.22
N LYS A 362 26.52 37.40 -21.29
CA LYS A 362 25.76 36.18 -20.96
C LYS A 362 26.24 35.51 -19.67
N ASN A 363 26.50 36.33 -18.64
CA ASN A 363 27.14 35.90 -17.39
C ASN A 363 26.31 34.92 -16.52
N ARG A 364 25.08 34.58 -16.92
CA ARG A 364 24.17 33.65 -16.20
C ARG A 364 24.06 32.27 -16.86
N ALA A 365 24.80 32.00 -17.93
CA ALA A 365 24.77 30.73 -18.65
C ALA A 365 25.59 29.63 -17.93
N ASP A 366 25.38 29.48 -16.62
CA ASP A 366 26.21 28.70 -15.69
C ASP A 366 25.37 27.82 -14.73
N THR A 367 26.02 26.83 -14.13
CA THR A 367 25.39 25.84 -13.25
C THR A 367 24.86 26.42 -11.93
N ALA A 368 25.47 27.47 -11.39
CA ALA A 368 24.99 28.11 -10.17
C ALA A 368 23.71 28.91 -10.45
N SER A 369 23.65 29.66 -11.56
CA SER A 369 22.42 30.33 -12.02
C SER A 369 21.29 29.35 -12.32
N VAL A 370 21.58 28.19 -12.95
CA VAL A 370 20.57 27.13 -13.16
C VAL A 370 20.01 26.60 -11.83
N ASN A 371 20.88 26.29 -10.87
CA ASN A 371 20.44 25.81 -9.56
C ASN A 371 19.71 26.90 -8.76
N ALA A 372 20.12 28.16 -8.84
CA ALA A 372 19.48 29.28 -8.15
C ALA A 372 18.03 29.49 -8.63
N VAL A 373 17.79 29.46 -9.95
CA VAL A 373 16.43 29.54 -10.51
C VAL A 373 15.59 28.33 -10.10
N PHE A 374 16.12 27.12 -10.20
CA PHE A 374 15.36 25.92 -9.83
C PHE A 374 14.99 25.91 -8.34
N SER A 375 15.94 26.18 -7.45
CA SER A 375 15.70 26.26 -6.01
C SER A 375 14.77 27.42 -5.63
N TRP A 376 14.82 28.55 -6.35
CA TRP A 376 13.87 29.63 -6.16
C TRP A 376 12.43 29.18 -6.44
N VAL A 377 12.16 28.63 -7.63
CA VAL A 377 10.80 28.16 -8.01
C VAL A 377 10.32 27.03 -7.08
N VAL A 378 11.20 26.08 -6.72
CA VAL A 378 10.90 25.01 -5.77
C VAL A 378 10.55 25.52 -4.36
N ASN A 379 11.10 26.67 -3.95
CA ASN A 379 10.80 27.28 -2.66
C ASN A 379 9.56 28.18 -2.69
N GLN A 380 9.40 29.02 -3.73
CA GLN A 380 8.24 29.93 -3.84
C GLN A 380 6.92 29.19 -4.11
N THR A 381 6.98 28.03 -4.77
CA THR A 381 5.80 27.17 -5.04
C THR A 381 5.59 26.09 -3.96
N ALA A 382 6.33 26.11 -2.86
CA ALA A 382 6.26 25.09 -1.81
C ALA A 382 4.88 25.07 -1.12
N VAL A 383 4.29 23.88 -1.00
CA VAL A 383 3.01 23.67 -0.33
C VAL A 383 3.13 22.69 0.84
N ASP A 384 2.32 22.91 1.87
CA ASP A 384 2.20 22.02 3.03
C ASP A 384 1.72 20.62 2.57
N PRO A 385 2.48 19.54 2.86
CA PRO A 385 2.09 18.17 2.52
C PRO A 385 0.71 17.74 3.06
N LEU A 386 0.17 18.38 4.10
CA LEU A 386 -1.16 18.06 4.63
C LEU A 386 -2.31 18.54 3.71
N GLN A 387 -2.03 19.49 2.80
CA GLN A 387 -2.95 20.00 1.77
C GLN A 387 -2.95 19.16 0.49
N VAL A 388 -1.96 18.28 0.32
CA VAL A 388 -1.84 17.39 -0.84
C VAL A 388 -2.81 16.21 -0.71
N ASN A 389 -3.45 15.86 -1.83
CA ASN A 389 -4.50 14.83 -1.90
C ASN A 389 -5.61 15.05 -0.84
N PRO A 390 -6.36 16.17 -0.91
CA PRO A 390 -7.44 16.46 0.04
C PRO A 390 -8.58 15.44 -0.06
N GLY A 391 -9.40 15.35 1.00
CA GLY A 391 -10.51 14.40 1.08
C GLY A 391 -11.52 14.58 -0.06
N GLY A 392 -11.98 13.47 -0.61
CA GLY A 392 -12.53 13.40 -1.96
C GLY A 392 -11.69 12.50 -2.87
N LEU A 393 -12.13 12.34 -4.11
CA LEU A 393 -11.45 11.53 -5.13
C LEU A 393 -11.35 12.31 -6.44
N ASN A 394 -10.13 12.47 -6.96
CA ASN A 394 -9.90 13.09 -8.26
C ASN A 394 -10.17 12.08 -9.39
N CYS A 395 -11.34 12.17 -10.00
CA CYS A 395 -11.79 11.29 -11.09
C CYS A 395 -11.36 11.84 -12.46
N SER A 396 -11.48 11.04 -13.52
CA SER A 396 -11.08 11.49 -14.87
C SER A 396 -11.97 12.58 -15.50
N ASN A 397 -13.09 12.91 -14.84
CA ASN A 397 -14.10 13.88 -15.27
C ASN A 397 -14.43 14.97 -14.23
N GLY A 398 -13.60 15.12 -13.19
CA GLY A 398 -13.79 16.10 -12.11
C GLY A 398 -13.35 15.58 -10.75
N VAL A 399 -13.52 16.39 -9.70
CA VAL A 399 -13.28 15.96 -8.31
C VAL A 399 -14.62 15.56 -7.69
N VAL A 400 -14.72 14.32 -7.19
CA VAL A 400 -15.80 13.93 -6.29
C VAL A 400 -15.45 14.43 -4.89
N LYS A 401 -16.13 15.49 -4.44
CA LYS A 401 -15.98 16.03 -3.07
C LYS A 401 -16.91 15.29 -2.11
N ILE A 402 -16.48 15.19 -0.86
CA ILE A 402 -17.24 14.58 0.24
C ILE A 402 -17.61 15.65 1.26
N HIS A 403 -18.89 15.76 1.60
CA HIS A 403 -19.43 16.65 2.62
C HIS A 403 -19.35 16.02 4.03
N SER A 404 -19.63 16.78 5.08
CA SER A 404 -19.40 16.39 6.50
C SER A 404 -20.37 15.33 7.05
N ASP A 405 -21.38 14.95 6.27
CA ASP A 405 -22.33 13.85 6.47
C ASP A 405 -22.01 12.61 5.61
N GLY A 406 -21.01 12.69 4.74
CA GLY A 406 -20.63 11.62 3.80
C GLY A 406 -21.30 11.68 2.43
N SER A 407 -22.23 12.62 2.21
CA SER A 407 -22.79 12.89 0.87
C SER A 407 -21.73 13.48 -0.06
N HIS A 408 -21.99 13.50 -1.38
CA HIS A 408 -20.98 13.87 -2.38
C HIS A 408 -21.51 14.65 -3.58
N GLU A 409 -20.63 15.48 -4.15
CA GLU A 409 -20.85 16.24 -5.39
C GLU A 409 -19.70 16.00 -6.37
N LEU A 410 -19.96 16.08 -7.69
CA LEU A 410 -18.90 16.16 -8.70
C LEU A 410 -18.70 17.62 -9.09
N VAL A 411 -17.49 18.15 -8.87
CA VAL A 411 -17.10 19.49 -9.31
C VAL A 411 -16.03 19.44 -10.40
N ALA A 412 -15.90 20.50 -11.17
CA ALA A 412 -14.81 20.66 -12.13
C ALA A 412 -13.44 20.62 -11.43
N HIS A 413 -12.40 20.21 -12.18
CA HIS A 413 -11.02 20.29 -11.70
C HIS A 413 -10.61 21.76 -11.48
N ASP A 414 -9.89 22.01 -10.39
CA ASP A 414 -9.44 23.33 -9.98
C ASP A 414 -8.00 23.21 -9.44
N PRO A 415 -7.03 23.98 -9.95
CA PRO A 415 -5.63 23.91 -9.55
C PRO A 415 -5.39 24.24 -8.07
N ARG A 416 -6.37 24.79 -7.35
CA ARG A 416 -6.32 24.99 -5.89
C ARG A 416 -6.46 23.67 -5.10
N ASN A 417 -7.02 22.62 -5.71
CA ASN A 417 -7.13 21.29 -5.11
C ASN A 417 -5.93 20.44 -5.54
N ILE A 418 -4.95 20.27 -4.65
CA ILE A 418 -3.64 19.72 -5.00
C ILE A 418 -3.67 18.18 -5.01
N TYR A 419 -4.25 17.60 -6.06
CA TYR A 419 -4.20 16.16 -6.32
C TYR A 419 -2.99 15.79 -7.18
N THR A 420 -2.23 14.77 -6.78
CA THR A 420 -1.09 14.21 -7.53
C THR A 420 -1.44 12.98 -8.37
N TYR A 421 -2.70 12.54 -8.35
CA TYR A 421 -3.21 11.39 -9.08
C TYR A 421 -4.54 11.69 -9.77
N VAL A 422 -4.97 10.79 -10.67
CA VAL A 422 -6.33 10.70 -11.23
C VAL A 422 -6.77 9.24 -11.17
N GLY A 423 -8.00 8.99 -10.74
CA GLY A 423 -8.66 7.68 -10.70
C GLY A 423 -9.63 7.46 -11.86
N CYS A 424 -10.60 6.56 -11.65
CA CYS A 424 -11.63 6.23 -12.64
C CYS A 424 -12.58 7.42 -12.94
N LYS A 425 -13.48 7.24 -13.91
CA LYS A 425 -14.58 8.19 -14.16
C LYS A 425 -15.64 8.03 -13.05
N TYR A 426 -16.15 9.13 -12.50
CA TYR A 426 -17.40 9.08 -11.73
C TYR A 426 -18.60 9.11 -12.68
N ASP A 427 -19.51 8.14 -12.54
CA ASP A 427 -20.71 8.02 -13.36
C ASP A 427 -21.89 7.48 -12.52
N PRO A 428 -22.87 8.30 -12.13
CA PRO A 428 -23.98 7.87 -11.26
C PRO A 428 -24.98 6.92 -11.94
N HIS A 429 -24.82 6.61 -13.23
CA HIS A 429 -25.76 5.78 -14.00
C HIS A 429 -25.14 4.48 -14.54
N ILE A 430 -23.88 4.20 -14.20
CA ILE A 430 -23.21 2.95 -14.60
C ILE A 430 -23.87 1.71 -13.98
N HIS A 431 -24.02 0.64 -14.75
CA HIS A 431 -24.63 -0.60 -14.27
C HIS A 431 -23.70 -1.36 -13.32
N ALA A 432 -24.23 -1.73 -12.15
CA ALA A 432 -23.45 -2.37 -11.09
C ALA A 432 -23.17 -3.88 -11.30
N THR A 433 -23.88 -4.54 -12.23
CA THR A 433 -23.95 -6.00 -12.37
C THR A 433 -22.59 -6.72 -12.40
N ASP A 434 -21.63 -6.21 -13.16
CA ASP A 434 -20.30 -6.80 -13.25
C ASP A 434 -19.47 -6.56 -11.97
N CYS A 435 -19.65 -5.41 -11.31
CA CYS A 435 -19.03 -5.13 -10.01
C CYS A 435 -19.61 -6.01 -8.89
N ASP A 436 -20.92 -6.26 -8.89
CA ASP A 436 -21.56 -7.17 -7.93
C ASP A 436 -21.07 -8.61 -8.11
N ARG A 437 -20.97 -9.10 -9.36
CA ARG A 437 -20.40 -10.43 -9.66
C ARG A 437 -18.97 -10.57 -9.16
N LEU A 438 -18.13 -9.54 -9.28
CA LEU A 438 -16.78 -9.56 -8.70
C LEU A 438 -16.81 -9.61 -7.17
N LEU A 439 -17.72 -8.87 -6.54
CA LEU A 439 -17.89 -8.85 -5.08
C LEU A 439 -18.45 -10.17 -4.51
N GLU A 440 -18.94 -11.10 -5.34
CA GLU A 440 -19.37 -12.44 -4.90
C GLU A 440 -18.26 -13.31 -4.34
N CYS A 441 -16.99 -12.98 -4.58
CA CYS A 441 -15.85 -13.59 -3.89
C CYS A 441 -15.88 -13.43 -2.36
N LEU A 442 -16.65 -12.46 -1.84
CA LEU A 442 -16.90 -12.24 -0.42
C LEU A 442 -18.35 -12.53 -0.06
N GLU A 443 -18.52 -13.20 1.09
CA GLU A 443 -19.82 -13.37 1.75
C GLU A 443 -20.44 -12.02 2.14
N PRO A 444 -21.78 -11.87 2.14
CA PRO A 444 -22.44 -10.56 2.24
C PRO A 444 -21.99 -9.68 3.42
N SER A 445 -21.77 -10.27 4.60
CA SER A 445 -21.28 -9.56 5.78
C SER A 445 -19.82 -9.10 5.64
N GLN A 446 -18.96 -9.95 5.07
CA GLN A 446 -17.56 -9.62 4.79
C GLN A 446 -17.41 -8.63 3.63
N ARG A 447 -18.33 -8.67 2.66
CA ARG A 447 -18.45 -7.73 1.54
C ARG A 447 -18.78 -6.32 2.04
N GLU A 448 -19.71 -6.17 2.97
CA GLU A 448 -20.05 -4.86 3.55
C GLU A 448 -18.89 -4.31 4.41
N ILE A 449 -18.16 -5.16 5.15
CA ILE A 449 -16.92 -4.78 5.85
C ILE A 449 -15.86 -4.28 4.85
N PHE A 450 -15.67 -4.99 3.74
CA PHE A 450 -14.76 -4.57 2.66
C PHE A 450 -15.18 -3.23 2.05
N LEU A 451 -16.44 -3.09 1.65
CA LEU A 451 -16.96 -1.87 1.02
C LEU A 451 -16.90 -0.66 1.94
N ARG A 452 -17.26 -0.78 3.23
CA ARG A 452 -17.11 0.32 4.20
C ARG A 452 -15.66 0.65 4.48
N THR A 453 -14.79 -0.36 4.64
CA THR A 453 -13.35 -0.10 4.85
C THR A 453 -12.72 0.55 3.62
N ALA A 454 -13.12 0.16 2.41
CA ALA A 454 -12.70 0.80 1.16
C ALA A 454 -13.25 2.24 1.05
N ALA A 455 -14.54 2.46 1.31
CA ALA A 455 -15.15 3.79 1.33
C ALA A 455 -14.44 4.77 2.27
N ALA A 456 -13.87 4.26 3.38
CA ALA A 456 -13.10 5.07 4.30
C ALA A 456 -11.86 5.74 3.66
N ALA A 457 -11.29 5.20 2.58
CA ALA A 457 -10.20 5.83 1.83
C ALA A 457 -10.60 7.17 1.20
N LEU A 458 -11.88 7.35 0.85
CA LEU A 458 -12.36 8.56 0.17
C LEU A 458 -12.24 9.80 1.06
N ASN A 459 -12.38 9.65 2.39
CA ASN A 459 -12.11 10.74 3.34
C ASN A 459 -11.77 10.21 4.75
N LEU A 460 -10.62 9.53 4.91
CA LEU A 460 -10.26 8.91 6.20
C LEU A 460 -10.09 9.93 7.34
N LYS A 461 -9.75 11.19 7.00
CA LYS A 461 -9.69 12.32 7.94
C LYS A 461 -11.08 12.61 8.56
N LEU A 462 -12.15 12.60 7.76
CA LEU A 462 -13.54 12.73 8.22
C LEU A 462 -14.01 11.49 8.98
N VAL A 463 -13.70 10.29 8.48
CA VAL A 463 -14.12 9.03 9.12
C VAL A 463 -13.55 8.92 10.54
N ARG A 464 -12.27 9.23 10.74
CA ARG A 464 -11.61 9.24 12.07
C ARG A 464 -12.04 10.39 12.98
N SER A 465 -12.74 11.42 12.47
CA SER A 465 -13.31 12.49 13.33
C SER A 465 -14.75 12.19 13.79
N LYS A 466 -15.45 11.28 13.10
CA LYS A 466 -16.79 10.78 13.49
C LYS A 466 -16.71 9.49 14.30
N LEU A 467 -15.88 8.53 13.90
CA LEU A 467 -15.71 7.26 14.60
C LEU A 467 -14.65 7.37 15.70
N THR A 468 -15.00 6.95 16.92
CA THR A 468 -14.10 7.02 18.08
C THR A 468 -12.94 6.04 17.96
N GLY A 469 -11.76 6.54 17.57
CA GLY A 469 -10.51 5.79 17.60
C GLY A 469 -10.45 4.66 16.55
N ARG A 470 -10.36 3.41 17.01
CA ARG A 470 -10.03 2.21 16.19
C ARG A 470 -11.20 1.70 15.32
N GLY A 471 -12.07 2.60 14.85
CA GLY A 471 -13.29 2.25 14.11
C GLY A 471 -13.07 1.71 12.69
N VAL A 472 -11.87 1.90 12.12
CA VAL A 472 -11.46 1.34 10.83
C VAL A 472 -10.23 0.47 11.03
N LYS A 473 -10.33 -0.81 10.67
CA LYS A 473 -9.28 -1.82 10.85
C LYS A 473 -8.51 -2.07 9.56
N GLY A 474 -7.25 -2.48 9.68
CA GLY A 474 -6.50 -3.03 8.55
C GLY A 474 -6.95 -4.46 8.26
N LEU A 475 -7.26 -4.78 6.99
CA LEU A 475 -7.81 -6.11 6.65
C LEU A 475 -6.75 -7.04 6.05
N LEU A 476 -6.69 -8.26 6.57
CA LEU A 476 -5.92 -9.37 6.00
C LEU A 476 -6.85 -10.17 5.08
N CYS A 477 -6.58 -10.12 3.78
CA CYS A 477 -7.34 -10.80 2.74
C CYS A 477 -6.76 -12.21 2.56
N HIS A 478 -7.35 -13.19 3.24
CA HIS A 478 -6.87 -14.58 3.29
C HIS A 478 -7.42 -15.45 2.16
N GLY A 479 -6.62 -16.41 1.66
CA GLY A 479 -7.07 -17.50 0.76
C GLY A 479 -6.04 -17.80 -0.33
N GLU A 480 -6.10 -18.99 -0.93
CA GLU A 480 -5.15 -19.47 -1.95
C GLU A 480 -5.80 -19.59 -3.33
N GLY A 481 -5.02 -19.46 -4.41
CA GLY A 481 -5.51 -19.61 -5.79
C GLY A 481 -6.37 -18.47 -6.34
N SER A 482 -7.16 -18.78 -7.38
CA SER A 482 -7.94 -17.86 -8.22
C SER A 482 -9.22 -17.33 -7.55
N ASN A 483 -9.09 -16.67 -6.40
CA ASN A 483 -10.21 -16.27 -5.53
C ASN A 483 -10.61 -14.78 -5.63
N GLY A 484 -10.10 -14.05 -6.63
CA GLY A 484 -10.52 -12.67 -6.94
C GLY A 484 -9.85 -11.55 -6.13
N LYS A 485 -9.00 -11.85 -5.14
CA LYS A 485 -8.27 -10.83 -4.35
C LYS A 485 -7.53 -9.82 -5.21
N ASP A 486 -6.70 -10.28 -6.14
CA ASP A 486 -5.91 -9.41 -7.00
C ASP A 486 -6.76 -8.65 -8.04
N THR A 487 -7.95 -9.18 -8.37
CA THR A 487 -8.93 -8.50 -9.22
C THR A 487 -9.63 -7.37 -8.48
N LEU A 488 -10.12 -7.57 -7.24
CA LEU A 488 -10.63 -6.47 -6.40
C LEU A 488 -9.56 -5.40 -6.16
N ARG A 489 -8.31 -5.83 -5.95
CA ARG A 489 -7.16 -4.94 -5.84
C ARG A 489 -6.94 -4.12 -7.12
N ALA A 490 -7.00 -4.73 -8.30
CA ALA A 490 -6.88 -4.04 -9.58
C ALA A 490 -8.04 -3.04 -9.81
N VAL A 491 -9.26 -3.39 -9.38
CA VAL A 491 -10.41 -2.49 -9.43
C VAL A 491 -10.23 -1.30 -8.48
N LEU A 492 -9.79 -1.49 -7.23
CA LEU A 492 -9.48 -0.35 -6.35
C LEU A 492 -8.25 0.45 -6.81
N ALA A 493 -7.29 -0.17 -7.49
CA ALA A 493 -6.21 0.56 -8.17
C ALA A 493 -6.76 1.47 -9.29
N ALA A 494 -7.75 1.00 -10.05
CA ALA A 494 -8.44 1.81 -11.04
C ALA A 494 -9.31 2.92 -10.41
N VAL A 495 -9.98 2.67 -9.27
CA VAL A 495 -10.74 3.69 -8.54
C VAL A 495 -9.82 4.78 -7.99
N TYR A 496 -8.77 4.41 -7.25
CA TYR A 496 -7.88 5.36 -6.55
C TYR A 496 -6.72 5.90 -7.41
N GLY A 497 -6.49 5.30 -8.59
CA GLY A 497 -5.33 5.61 -9.43
C GLY A 497 -4.01 5.46 -8.67
N ASN A 498 -3.09 6.40 -8.87
CA ASN A 498 -1.82 6.45 -8.16
C ASN A 498 -1.94 6.79 -6.66
N GLY A 499 -3.16 6.99 -6.13
CA GLY A 499 -3.41 7.13 -4.69
C GLY A 499 -3.30 5.81 -3.90
N MET A 500 -3.13 4.67 -4.56
CA MET A 500 -2.93 3.36 -3.90
C MET A 500 -1.45 2.95 -3.83
N THR A 501 -0.98 2.57 -2.64
CA THR A 501 0.38 2.06 -2.39
C THR A 501 0.38 0.57 -2.04
N GLY A 502 1.56 -0.05 -1.94
CA GLY A 502 1.70 -1.50 -1.72
C GLY A 502 2.85 -1.93 -0.83
N LYS A 503 3.03 -1.28 0.33
CA LYS A 503 3.99 -1.68 1.36
C LYS A 503 3.51 -2.94 2.08
N SER A 504 4.34 -3.97 2.08
CA SER A 504 4.07 -5.28 2.70
C SER A 504 4.29 -5.26 4.22
N LEU A 505 3.79 -6.26 4.93
CA LEU A 505 4.10 -6.47 6.36
C LEU A 505 5.63 -6.52 6.62
N SER A 506 6.42 -6.98 5.65
CA SER A 506 7.88 -7.00 5.70
C SER A 506 8.51 -5.61 5.60
N ASP A 507 7.88 -4.65 4.92
CA ASP A 507 8.36 -3.27 4.84
C ASP A 507 8.16 -2.56 6.18
N PHE A 508 6.97 -2.66 6.79
CA PHE A 508 6.71 -2.11 8.13
C PHE A 508 7.64 -2.75 9.20
N LYS A 509 7.85 -4.09 9.16
CA LYS A 509 8.84 -4.75 10.04
C LYS A 509 10.29 -4.29 9.78
N SER A 510 10.62 -3.97 8.53
CA SER A 510 11.95 -3.43 8.18
C SER A 510 12.14 -2.00 8.69
N TYR A 511 11.10 -1.18 8.63
CA TYR A 511 11.06 0.16 9.20
C TYR A 511 11.27 0.15 10.72
N ASP A 512 10.58 -0.74 11.44
CA ASP A 512 10.72 -0.89 12.90
C ASP A 512 12.14 -1.35 13.31
N THR A 513 12.81 -2.13 12.45
CA THR A 513 14.22 -2.54 12.62
C THR A 513 15.22 -1.53 12.03
N GLY A 514 14.80 -0.28 11.80
CA GLY A 514 15.66 0.86 11.48
C GLY A 514 15.86 1.15 9.98
N ARG A 515 15.26 0.39 9.05
CA ARG A 515 15.30 0.70 7.61
C ARG A 515 14.16 1.66 7.23
N LYS A 516 14.16 2.86 7.82
CA LYS A 516 13.06 3.84 7.75
C LYS A 516 12.63 4.20 6.31
N PHE A 517 13.57 4.26 5.37
CA PHE A 517 13.29 4.52 3.94
C PHE A 517 12.31 3.53 3.28
N THR A 518 12.08 2.34 3.86
CA THR A 518 11.12 1.36 3.31
C THR A 518 9.70 1.91 3.23
N LEU A 519 9.28 2.76 4.19
CA LEU A 519 7.95 3.37 4.20
C LEU A 519 7.88 4.73 3.48
N ALA A 520 8.97 5.33 3.02
CA ALA A 520 8.94 6.65 2.34
C ALA A 520 8.00 6.75 1.12
N GLY A 521 7.58 5.60 0.56
CA GLY A 521 6.55 5.54 -0.48
C GLY A 521 5.11 5.42 0.00
N ILE A 522 4.75 5.83 1.23
CA ILE A 522 3.35 5.93 1.72
C ILE A 522 2.80 7.35 1.73
N GLU A 523 3.64 8.35 1.47
CA GLU A 523 3.26 9.77 1.46
C GLU A 523 2.14 10.03 0.44
N GLY A 524 1.06 10.70 0.87
CA GLY A 524 -0.06 11.03 -0.02
C GLY A 524 -0.93 9.84 -0.45
N SER A 525 -0.67 8.63 0.06
CA SER A 525 -1.52 7.44 -0.13
C SER A 525 -2.88 7.62 0.54
N ILE A 526 -3.93 7.07 -0.08
CA ILE A 526 -5.27 6.90 0.51
C ILE A 526 -5.62 5.42 0.78
N CYS A 527 -4.87 4.49 0.20
CA CYS A 527 -5.03 3.05 0.43
C CYS A 527 -3.70 2.34 0.26
N ASN A 528 -3.19 1.67 1.30
CA ASN A 528 -2.07 0.75 1.16
C ASN A 528 -2.58 -0.69 1.10
N TRP A 529 -2.59 -1.28 -0.10
CA TRP A 529 -2.90 -2.69 -0.31
C TRP A 529 -1.63 -3.44 -0.74
N ALA A 530 -1.16 -4.39 0.05
CA ALA A 530 -0.06 -5.30 -0.33
C ALA A 530 -0.58 -6.56 -1.03
N SER A 531 -0.08 -6.87 -2.24
CA SER A 531 -0.47 -8.08 -3.02
C SER A 531 0.19 -9.37 -2.55
N GLU A 532 1.36 -9.30 -1.91
CA GLU A 532 2.08 -10.46 -1.39
C GLU A 532 2.61 -10.15 0.02
N ASN A 533 2.41 -11.07 0.96
CA ASN A 533 2.93 -10.98 2.32
C ASN A 533 3.40 -12.35 2.80
N THR A 534 4.41 -12.38 3.68
CA THR A 534 4.95 -13.63 4.23
C THR A 534 4.39 -13.92 5.62
N ALA A 535 4.00 -15.17 5.86
CA ALA A 535 3.57 -15.66 7.17
C ALA A 535 4.69 -15.62 8.24
N LYS A 536 5.97 -15.42 7.84
CA LYS A 536 7.13 -15.29 8.73
C LYS A 536 7.21 -13.95 9.49
N VAL A 537 6.18 -13.13 9.39
CA VAL A 537 6.03 -11.91 10.20
C VAL A 537 5.04 -12.21 11.33
N ASP A 538 5.47 -11.91 12.56
CA ASP A 538 4.57 -11.72 13.69
C ASP A 538 3.93 -10.33 13.57
N LEU A 539 2.60 -10.29 13.58
CA LEU A 539 1.81 -9.07 13.36
C LEU A 539 1.87 -8.12 14.57
N ASP A 540 2.17 -8.68 15.75
CA ASP A 540 2.09 -8.01 17.04
C ASP A 540 3.37 -7.28 17.41
N GLY A 541 4.52 -7.70 16.88
CA GLY A 541 5.78 -6.97 16.95
C GLY A 541 5.81 -5.69 16.11
N ILE A 542 4.96 -5.57 15.07
CA ILE A 542 4.98 -4.41 14.17
C ILE A 542 4.32 -3.20 14.85
N GLN A 543 5.07 -2.13 15.12
CA GLN A 543 4.54 -0.91 15.72
C GLN A 543 4.13 0.12 14.66
N SER A 544 4.94 0.31 13.61
CA SER A 544 4.62 1.26 12.53
C SER A 544 3.34 0.92 11.78
N LEU A 545 2.99 -0.36 11.63
CA LEU A 545 1.71 -0.77 11.05
C LEU A 545 0.52 -0.41 11.95
N LYS A 546 0.67 -0.51 13.27
CA LYS A 546 -0.38 -0.09 14.22
C LYS A 546 -0.60 1.42 14.13
N GLN A 547 0.49 2.20 14.11
CA GLN A 547 0.47 3.66 13.95
C GLN A 547 -0.16 4.06 12.60
N PHE A 548 0.17 3.36 11.52
CA PHE A 548 -0.42 3.57 10.19
C PHE A 548 -1.95 3.38 10.19
N ILE A 549 -2.44 2.31 10.82
CA ILE A 549 -3.87 1.97 10.90
C ILE A 549 -4.63 2.96 11.79
N THR A 550 -4.08 3.36 12.94
CA THR A 550 -4.71 4.35 13.84
C THR A 550 -4.64 5.78 13.30
N GLY A 551 -3.60 6.12 12.53
CA GLY A 551 -3.29 7.49 12.12
C GLY A 551 -2.34 8.22 13.08
N ASP A 552 -1.68 7.49 13.98
CA ASP A 552 -0.64 8.03 14.86
C ASP A 552 0.60 8.48 14.05
N PRO A 553 1.43 9.39 14.58
CA PRO A 553 2.69 9.82 13.97
C PRO A 553 3.62 8.69 13.50
N LEU A 554 4.26 8.88 12.35
CA LEU A 554 5.32 8.06 11.77
C LEU A 554 6.43 8.97 11.20
N ASP A 555 7.70 8.67 11.45
CA ASP A 555 8.81 9.38 10.80
C ASP A 555 8.96 8.93 9.34
N ILE A 556 9.02 9.86 8.39
CA ILE A 556 9.36 9.55 6.99
C ILE A 556 10.80 9.99 6.72
N GLU A 557 11.66 9.02 6.43
CA GLU A 557 13.06 9.24 6.04
C GLU A 557 13.23 8.99 4.52
N ARG A 558 13.35 10.06 3.73
CA ARG A 558 13.71 9.96 2.31
C ARG A 558 15.24 9.86 2.20
N LYS A 559 15.76 8.93 1.39
CA LYS A 559 17.22 8.71 1.29
C LYS A 559 17.99 9.99 0.91
N GLY A 560 18.80 10.51 1.84
CA GLY A 560 19.58 11.73 1.64
C GLY A 560 18.80 13.03 1.87
N LYS A 561 17.68 12.98 2.59
CA LYS A 561 16.96 14.12 3.16
C LYS A 561 16.67 13.84 4.63
N ASP A 562 16.43 14.89 5.42
CA ASP A 562 16.09 14.75 6.83
C ASP A 562 14.74 14.05 7.05
N SER A 563 14.59 13.39 8.20
CA SER A 563 13.34 12.75 8.63
C SER A 563 12.32 13.77 9.13
N TYR A 564 11.04 13.58 8.82
CA TYR A 564 9.95 14.43 9.31
C TYR A 564 8.71 13.64 9.74
N GLU A 565 7.85 14.23 10.58
CA GLU A 565 6.63 13.58 11.06
C GLU A 565 5.52 13.53 9.99
N TYR A 566 4.97 12.34 9.76
CA TYR A 566 3.85 12.08 8.88
C TYR A 566 2.71 11.38 9.63
N LYS A 567 1.46 11.76 9.35
CA LYS A 567 0.27 11.07 9.85
C LYS A 567 -0.46 10.43 8.67
N SER A 568 -0.53 9.09 8.67
CA SER A 568 -1.14 8.34 7.57
C SER A 568 -2.62 8.70 7.40
N ALA A 569 -3.04 9.06 6.19
CA ALA A 569 -4.44 9.21 5.80
C ALA A 569 -4.96 8.00 4.99
N ALA A 570 -4.23 6.89 4.98
CA ALA A 570 -4.55 5.70 4.19
C ALA A 570 -5.16 4.55 5.00
N ILE A 571 -6.08 3.81 4.37
CA ILE A 571 -6.54 2.50 4.86
C ILE A 571 -5.49 1.41 4.60
N PHE A 572 -5.61 0.26 5.25
CA PHE A 572 -4.67 -0.86 5.09
C PHE A 572 -5.36 -2.15 4.65
N PHE A 573 -4.83 -2.79 3.60
CA PHE A 573 -5.19 -4.13 3.14
C PHE A 573 -3.93 -4.97 2.88
N ALA A 574 -3.99 -6.28 3.10
CA ALA A 574 -2.87 -7.18 2.82
C ALA A 574 -3.36 -8.57 2.36
N ASN A 575 -2.97 -8.99 1.16
CA ASN A 575 -3.22 -10.36 0.68
C ASN A 575 -2.29 -11.34 1.42
N CYS A 576 -2.87 -12.42 1.94
CA CYS A 576 -2.18 -13.48 2.65
C CYS A 576 -2.62 -14.85 2.12
N ASN A 577 -1.71 -15.61 1.50
CA ASN A 577 -1.99 -17.00 1.13
C ASN A 577 -1.87 -17.93 2.35
N LYS A 578 -1.06 -17.51 3.34
CA LYS A 578 -1.03 -18.03 4.70
C LYS A 578 -0.95 -16.84 5.64
N LEU A 579 -1.67 -16.89 6.76
CA LEU A 579 -1.76 -15.77 7.68
C LEU A 579 -0.43 -15.52 8.41
N PRO A 580 -0.11 -14.26 8.77
CA PRO A 580 1.00 -13.95 9.67
C PRO A 580 0.77 -14.57 11.04
N SER A 581 1.84 -14.72 11.82
CA SER A 581 1.69 -15.15 13.21
C SER A 581 0.97 -14.04 13.99
N ILE A 582 -0.12 -14.41 14.67
CA ILE A 582 -0.87 -13.55 15.59
C ILE A 582 -0.69 -14.19 16.95
N THR A 583 0.24 -13.66 17.74
CA THR A 583 0.76 -14.34 18.93
C THR A 583 0.03 -13.92 20.19
N GLY A 584 -0.33 -12.65 20.31
CA GLY A 584 -0.95 -12.08 21.50
C GLY A 584 -2.47 -12.22 21.55
N GLY A 585 -3.00 -12.56 22.72
CA GLY A 585 -4.42 -12.60 23.02
C GLY A 585 -4.94 -11.30 23.59
N THR A 586 -4.71 -10.19 22.88
CA THR A 586 -5.16 -8.87 23.35
C THR A 586 -6.18 -8.28 22.40
N SER A 587 -7.24 -7.72 22.98
CA SER A 587 -8.23 -6.90 22.25
C SER A 587 -7.58 -5.80 21.41
N ALA A 588 -6.39 -5.34 21.77
CA ALA A 588 -5.61 -4.38 20.99
C ALA A 588 -5.19 -4.87 19.58
N ILE A 589 -5.38 -6.15 19.26
CA ILE A 589 -5.15 -6.78 17.95
C ILE A 589 -6.50 -6.89 17.22
N ASP A 590 -7.51 -7.48 17.87
CA ASP A 590 -8.90 -7.53 17.37
C ASP A 590 -9.44 -6.13 17.03
N ASP A 591 -9.09 -5.11 17.81
CA ASP A 591 -9.48 -3.72 17.58
C ASP A 591 -8.83 -3.12 16.32
N ARG A 592 -7.70 -3.65 15.85
CA ARG A 592 -6.89 -3.07 14.76
C ARG A 592 -6.96 -3.86 13.46
N TYR A 593 -7.25 -5.15 13.52
CA TYR A 593 -7.21 -6.04 12.37
C TYR A 593 -8.52 -6.81 12.17
N GLY A 594 -8.86 -7.09 10.91
CA GLY A 594 -9.92 -8.02 10.54
C GLY A 594 -9.41 -8.98 9.46
N ILE A 595 -9.91 -10.21 9.45
CA ILE A 595 -9.57 -11.18 8.41
C ILE A 595 -10.77 -11.36 7.48
N LEU A 596 -10.59 -11.04 6.20
CA LEU A 596 -11.54 -11.37 5.13
C LEU A 596 -11.13 -12.69 4.51
N ARG A 597 -12.05 -13.64 4.40
CA ARG A 597 -11.83 -14.95 3.78
C ARG A 597 -12.33 -14.94 2.34
N PHE A 598 -11.42 -15.24 1.42
CA PHE A 598 -11.68 -15.45 0.00
C PHE A 598 -11.67 -16.95 -0.27
N ASP A 599 -12.68 -17.65 0.25
CA ASP A 599 -12.78 -19.13 0.19
C ASP A 599 -13.26 -19.65 -1.18
N LYS A 600 -13.88 -18.79 -2.01
CA LYS A 600 -14.43 -19.16 -3.32
C LYS A 600 -13.36 -19.14 -4.42
N THR A 601 -13.49 -20.04 -5.39
CA THR A 601 -12.58 -20.11 -6.55
C THR A 601 -13.32 -19.77 -7.83
N TYR A 602 -12.74 -18.87 -8.63
CA TYR A 602 -13.18 -18.60 -10.00
C TYR A 602 -12.59 -19.62 -10.97
N ALA A 603 -13.44 -20.31 -11.72
CA ALA A 603 -13.09 -21.33 -12.71
C ALA A 603 -13.87 -21.12 -14.02
N ARG A 604 -13.36 -21.64 -15.15
CA ARG A 604 -14.11 -21.68 -16.43
C ARG A 604 -15.03 -22.89 -16.43
N ASN A 605 -16.30 -22.72 -16.80
CA ASN A 605 -17.36 -23.73 -16.67
C ASN A 605 -17.54 -24.15 -15.19
N ALA A 606 -17.79 -23.18 -14.32
CA ALA A 606 -17.78 -23.35 -12.88
C ALA A 606 -18.84 -24.34 -12.37
N ILE A 607 -18.41 -25.27 -11.53
CA ILE A 607 -19.28 -26.27 -10.92
C ILE A 607 -19.90 -25.69 -9.66
N ALA A 608 -21.16 -25.24 -9.76
CA ALA A 608 -21.88 -24.61 -8.63
C ALA A 608 -22.00 -25.52 -7.40
N ALA A 609 -22.05 -26.84 -7.59
CA ALA A 609 -22.07 -27.84 -6.51
C ALA A 609 -20.75 -27.90 -5.70
N GLU A 610 -19.65 -27.38 -6.25
CA GLU A 610 -18.34 -27.27 -5.59
C GLU A 610 -18.07 -25.85 -5.03
N GLY A 611 -19.07 -24.95 -5.08
CA GLY A 611 -18.91 -23.56 -4.64
C GLY A 611 -18.03 -22.69 -5.55
N GLN A 612 -17.78 -23.14 -6.78
CA GLN A 612 -17.03 -22.39 -7.79
C GLN A 612 -17.86 -21.22 -8.36
N LEU A 613 -17.20 -20.14 -8.77
CA LEU A 613 -17.79 -19.00 -9.49
C LEU A 613 -17.27 -18.96 -10.94
N GLU A 614 -18.08 -18.50 -11.90
CA GLU A 614 -17.67 -18.45 -13.30
C GLU A 614 -16.61 -17.35 -13.55
N ALA A 615 -15.48 -17.74 -14.14
CA ALA A 615 -14.33 -16.88 -14.37
C ALA A 615 -14.49 -16.05 -15.65
N ASP A 616 -15.07 -14.87 -15.52
CA ASP A 616 -15.15 -13.87 -16.59
C ASP A 616 -13.75 -13.33 -16.96
N PRO A 617 -13.23 -13.62 -18.17
CA PRO A 617 -11.86 -13.27 -18.54
C PRO A 617 -11.64 -11.77 -18.72
N ARG A 618 -12.71 -10.95 -18.86
CA ARG A 618 -12.60 -9.50 -19.03
C ARG A 618 -11.88 -8.84 -17.84
N PHE A 619 -12.03 -9.39 -16.63
CA PHE A 619 -11.32 -8.95 -15.42
C PHE A 619 -9.80 -9.12 -15.44
N LYS A 620 -9.25 -9.83 -16.43
CA LYS A 620 -7.80 -10.04 -16.60
C LYS A 620 -7.32 -9.47 -17.93
N ASP A 621 -8.07 -9.73 -18.99
CA ASP A 621 -7.65 -9.49 -20.37
C ASP A 621 -8.24 -8.18 -20.95
N ASP A 622 -9.13 -7.49 -20.20
CA ASP A 622 -9.73 -6.21 -20.59
C ASP A 622 -9.63 -5.10 -19.50
N GLU A 623 -8.51 -4.38 -19.53
CA GLU A 623 -8.29 -3.15 -18.74
C GLU A 623 -9.36 -2.04 -18.93
N LYS A 624 -10.02 -1.95 -20.10
CA LYS A 624 -11.08 -0.93 -20.33
C LYS A 624 -12.37 -1.32 -19.65
N PHE A 625 -12.75 -2.60 -19.67
CA PHE A 625 -13.86 -3.10 -18.88
C PHE A 625 -13.70 -2.74 -17.39
N ILE A 626 -12.48 -2.83 -16.85
CA ILE A 626 -12.18 -2.35 -15.50
C ILE A 626 -12.34 -0.82 -15.39
N LEU A 627 -11.63 -0.03 -16.22
CA LEU A 627 -11.59 1.44 -16.10
C LEU A 627 -12.91 2.16 -16.43
N GLU A 628 -13.70 1.61 -17.36
CA GLU A 628 -14.87 2.25 -17.97
C GLU A 628 -16.21 1.70 -17.44
N GLN A 629 -16.21 0.53 -16.78
CA GLN A 629 -17.43 -0.10 -16.25
C GLN A 629 -17.29 -0.50 -14.77
N VAL A 630 -16.34 -1.39 -14.43
CA VAL A 630 -16.26 -1.97 -13.09
C VAL A 630 -15.80 -0.96 -12.03
N ALA A 631 -14.78 -0.15 -12.31
CA ALA A 631 -14.26 0.83 -11.35
C ALA A 631 -15.24 1.98 -11.09
N PRO A 632 -15.91 2.59 -12.08
CA PRO A 632 -17.01 3.52 -11.83
C PRO A 632 -18.14 2.90 -10.99
N ALA A 633 -18.53 1.66 -11.27
CA ALA A 633 -19.55 0.95 -10.48
C ALA A 633 -19.10 0.66 -9.04
N MET A 634 -17.83 0.32 -8.83
CA MET A 634 -17.23 0.17 -7.51
C MET A 634 -17.23 1.51 -6.76
N LEU A 635 -16.82 2.60 -7.40
CA LEU A 635 -16.83 3.94 -6.82
C LEU A 635 -18.22 4.34 -6.32
N ASN A 636 -19.28 4.10 -7.10
CA ASN A 636 -20.65 4.34 -6.65
C ASN A 636 -20.99 3.55 -5.38
N LYS A 637 -20.65 2.25 -5.33
CA LYS A 637 -20.85 1.43 -4.12
C LYS A 637 -20.08 1.94 -2.92
N LEU A 638 -18.86 2.47 -3.10
CA LEU A 638 -18.09 3.09 -2.01
C LEU A 638 -18.76 4.37 -1.52
N LEU A 639 -19.22 5.23 -2.43
CA LEU A 639 -19.94 6.47 -2.09
C LEU A 639 -21.26 6.18 -1.37
N GLU A 640 -22.03 5.19 -1.82
CA GLU A 640 -23.23 4.69 -1.12
C GLU A 640 -22.95 4.22 0.33
N ARG A 641 -21.76 3.64 0.60
CA ARG A 641 -21.38 3.16 1.94
C ARG A 641 -20.77 4.24 2.83
N LEU A 642 -20.35 5.38 2.29
CA LEU A 642 -19.65 6.41 3.08
C LEU A 642 -20.56 7.10 4.12
N PRO A 643 -21.80 7.52 3.82
CA PRO A 643 -22.74 8.00 4.85
C PRO A 643 -23.01 6.93 5.92
N LEU A 644 -23.25 5.68 5.51
CA LEU A 644 -23.53 4.56 6.42
C LEU A 644 -22.35 4.26 7.36
N LEU A 645 -21.12 4.34 6.85
CA LEU A 645 -19.90 4.26 7.64
C LEU A 645 -19.82 5.37 8.70
N LEU A 646 -20.21 6.60 8.37
CA LEU A 646 -20.16 7.73 9.31
C LEU A 646 -21.27 7.68 10.37
N SER A 647 -22.41 7.07 10.08
CA SER A 647 -23.55 6.96 11.02
C SER A 647 -23.57 5.67 11.85
N GLU A 648 -23.10 4.54 11.31
CA GLU A 648 -23.20 3.21 11.93
C GLU A 648 -21.83 2.58 12.24
N GLY A 649 -20.74 3.04 11.61
CA GLY A 649 -19.43 2.39 11.66
C GLY A 649 -19.36 1.10 10.84
N ILE A 650 -18.57 0.13 11.32
CA ILE A 650 -18.32 -1.16 10.65
C ILE A 650 -18.49 -2.31 11.65
N ASP A 651 -19.41 -3.23 11.37
CA ASP A 651 -19.61 -4.42 12.21
C ASP A 651 -18.63 -5.55 11.84
N TYR A 652 -17.55 -5.66 12.61
CA TYR A 652 -16.51 -6.67 12.41
C TYR A 652 -16.84 -8.07 12.97
N LYS A 653 -18.08 -8.37 13.42
CA LYS A 653 -18.42 -9.71 13.93
C LYS A 653 -18.05 -10.84 12.96
N ALA A 654 -18.29 -10.65 11.67
CA ALA A 654 -18.03 -11.65 10.63
C ALA A 654 -16.54 -11.97 10.39
N THR A 655 -15.60 -11.25 11.02
CA THR A 655 -14.16 -11.60 10.98
C THR A 655 -13.64 -12.26 12.26
N LYS A 656 -14.49 -12.44 13.30
CA LYS A 656 -14.05 -13.00 14.59
C LYS A 656 -13.59 -14.45 14.46
N ASP A 657 -14.42 -15.30 13.91
CA ASP A 657 -14.15 -16.73 13.75
C ASP A 657 -12.87 -16.97 12.91
N ALA A 658 -12.65 -16.12 11.91
CA ALA A 658 -11.43 -16.14 11.10
C ALA A 658 -10.18 -15.69 11.89
N MET A 659 -10.30 -14.66 12.74
CA MET A 659 -9.23 -14.21 13.64
C MET A 659 -8.87 -15.28 14.69
N GLN A 660 -9.88 -15.87 15.31
CA GLN A 660 -9.71 -16.95 16.29
C GLN A 660 -9.04 -18.17 15.65
N LYS A 661 -9.49 -18.61 14.47
CA LYS A 661 -8.86 -19.72 13.76
C LYS A 661 -7.41 -19.42 13.37
N ALA A 662 -7.08 -18.15 13.06
CA ALA A 662 -5.71 -17.73 12.81
C ALA A 662 -4.81 -17.79 14.05
N GLN A 663 -5.34 -17.43 15.22
CA GLN A 663 -4.67 -17.58 16.52
C GLN A 663 -4.44 -19.06 16.86
N GLU A 664 -5.45 -19.90 16.68
CA GLU A 664 -5.35 -21.36 16.91
C GLU A 664 -4.35 -22.04 15.96
N GLU A 665 -4.33 -21.69 14.67
CA GLU A 665 -3.32 -22.15 13.71
C GLU A 665 -1.90 -21.62 14.01
N SER A 666 -1.78 -20.46 14.66
CA SER A 666 -0.49 -19.90 15.05
C SER A 666 0.09 -20.61 16.29
N ARG A 667 -0.75 -21.00 17.25
CA ARG A 667 -0.34 -21.61 18.54
C ARG A 667 -1.39 -22.59 19.08
N HIS A 668 -0.99 -23.83 19.34
CA HIS A 668 -1.88 -24.85 19.94
C HIS A 668 -2.44 -24.46 21.33
N LEU A 669 -1.72 -23.62 22.09
CA LEU A 669 -2.18 -23.15 23.39
C LEU A 669 -3.48 -22.32 23.32
N TRP A 670 -3.82 -21.76 22.16
CA TRP A 670 -5.14 -21.14 21.93
C TRP A 670 -6.27 -22.17 21.91
N GLN A 671 -6.05 -23.28 21.21
CA GLN A 671 -7.00 -24.38 21.15
C GLN A 671 -7.20 -25.00 22.55
N PHE A 672 -6.10 -25.29 23.25
CA PHE A 672 -6.14 -25.75 24.65
C PHE A 672 -6.92 -24.80 25.55
N ALA A 673 -6.59 -23.50 25.54
CA ALA A 673 -7.25 -22.52 26.40
C ALA A 673 -8.76 -22.44 26.15
N ARG A 674 -9.19 -22.47 24.88
CA ARG A 674 -10.61 -22.56 24.49
C ARG A 674 -11.27 -23.82 25.07
N GLU A 675 -10.66 -24.98 24.88
CA GLU A 675 -11.27 -26.28 25.19
C GLU A 675 -11.35 -26.56 26.70
N VAL A 676 -10.42 -26.03 27.51
CA VAL A 676 -10.54 -26.05 28.98
C VAL A 676 -11.28 -24.84 29.56
N GLY A 677 -11.76 -23.92 28.72
CA GLY A 677 -12.48 -22.71 29.15
C GLY A 677 -11.64 -21.71 29.93
N LEU A 678 -10.33 -21.63 29.66
CA LEU A 678 -9.39 -20.69 30.28
C LEU A 678 -9.45 -19.32 29.58
N GLU A 679 -10.06 -18.34 30.24
CA GLU A 679 -10.23 -16.97 29.72
C GLU A 679 -9.54 -15.91 30.59
N VAL A 680 -9.43 -14.68 30.06
CA VAL A 680 -8.90 -13.51 30.78
C VAL A 680 -9.94 -13.02 31.80
N GLN A 681 -9.77 -13.43 33.06
CA GLN A 681 -10.65 -13.05 34.17
C GLN A 681 -9.93 -12.08 35.11
N SER A 682 -10.45 -10.86 35.25
CA SER A 682 -9.92 -9.88 36.21
C SER A 682 -10.07 -10.40 37.64
N GLY A 683 -8.97 -10.50 38.38
CA GLY A 683 -8.93 -11.13 39.70
C GLY A 683 -9.02 -12.66 39.71
N GLY A 684 -9.16 -13.31 38.55
CA GLY A 684 -9.15 -14.77 38.44
C GLY A 684 -7.79 -15.36 38.85
N ARG A 685 -7.83 -16.51 39.53
CA ARG A 685 -6.64 -17.27 39.98
C ARG A 685 -6.69 -18.70 39.43
N VAL A 686 -5.60 -19.16 38.81
CA VAL A 686 -5.44 -20.55 38.33
C VAL A 686 -4.10 -21.11 38.80
N TRP A 687 -4.10 -22.27 39.45
CA TRP A 687 -2.88 -22.90 39.95
C TRP A 687 -2.02 -23.44 38.81
N VAL A 688 -0.70 -23.18 38.86
CA VAL A 688 0.25 -23.61 37.81
C VAL A 688 0.43 -25.13 37.78
N LYS A 689 0.13 -25.84 38.89
CA LYS A 689 0.13 -27.30 38.94
C LYS A 689 -1.09 -27.88 38.21
N ASP A 690 -2.28 -27.46 38.61
CA ASP A 690 -3.55 -27.96 38.08
C ASP A 690 -3.66 -27.69 36.57
N LEU A 691 -3.21 -26.51 36.12
CA LEU A 691 -3.17 -26.16 34.70
C LEU A 691 -2.07 -26.91 33.91
N TRP A 692 -1.03 -27.40 34.58
CA TRP A 692 -0.05 -28.29 33.97
C TRP A 692 -0.61 -29.71 33.81
N GLU A 693 -1.34 -30.20 34.80
CA GLU A 693 -2.02 -31.50 34.76
C GLU A 693 -3.06 -31.51 33.63
N LEU A 694 -3.94 -30.50 33.56
CA LEU A 694 -4.89 -30.32 32.45
C LEU A 694 -4.23 -30.24 31.06
N LEU A 695 -3.05 -29.63 30.93
CA LEU A 695 -2.34 -29.53 29.65
C LEU A 695 -1.70 -30.87 29.23
N VAL A 696 -1.23 -31.66 30.19
CA VAL A 696 -0.72 -33.02 29.95
C VAL A 696 -1.86 -33.93 29.49
N ASP A 697 -2.99 -33.92 30.18
CA ASP A 697 -4.17 -34.70 29.81
C ASP A 697 -4.70 -34.31 28.41
N TRP A 698 -4.65 -33.01 28.07
CA TRP A 698 -5.02 -32.52 26.73
C TRP A 698 -4.02 -32.96 25.65
N TYR A 699 -2.71 -32.97 25.93
CA TYR A 699 -1.71 -33.47 24.98
C TYR A 699 -1.87 -34.98 24.71
N GLU A 700 -2.23 -35.77 25.72
CA GLU A 700 -2.55 -37.19 25.55
C GLU A 700 -3.84 -37.39 24.74
N GLY A 701 -4.91 -36.63 25.06
CA GLY A 701 -6.17 -36.67 24.29
C GLY A 701 -6.04 -36.23 22.82
N MET A 702 -5.03 -35.41 22.50
CA MET A 702 -4.71 -34.96 21.13
C MET A 702 -3.63 -35.80 20.42
N GLY A 703 -3.03 -36.82 21.07
CA GLY A 703 -1.93 -37.59 20.48
C GLY A 703 -0.64 -36.77 20.27
N ILE A 704 -0.45 -35.70 21.04
CA ILE A 704 0.78 -34.87 21.05
C ILE A 704 1.82 -35.46 22.03
N LEU A 705 1.34 -36.21 23.02
CA LEU A 705 2.13 -36.88 24.06
C LEU A 705 1.67 -38.34 24.23
N ASP A 706 2.59 -39.29 24.09
CA ASP A 706 2.40 -40.68 24.54
C ASP A 706 3.20 -40.96 25.81
N LYS A 707 2.66 -41.80 26.69
CA LYS A 707 3.34 -42.34 27.88
C LYS A 707 3.68 -43.82 27.69
N GLU A 708 4.95 -44.14 27.46
CA GLU A 708 5.44 -45.52 27.52
C GLU A 708 5.97 -45.85 28.93
N PRO A 709 5.82 -47.09 29.44
CA PRO A 709 6.58 -47.53 30.61
C PRO A 709 8.04 -47.82 30.24
N ASP A 710 8.99 -47.04 30.79
CA ASP A 710 10.40 -47.46 30.83
C ASP A 710 10.52 -48.75 31.68
N GLY A 711 11.46 -49.64 31.32
CA GLY A 711 11.71 -50.93 31.96
C GLY A 711 12.25 -50.86 33.40
N LYS A 712 12.06 -49.72 34.05
CA LYS A 712 12.46 -49.36 35.43
C LYS A 712 11.30 -48.74 36.23
N GLY A 713 10.06 -48.80 35.72
CA GLY A 713 8.87 -48.30 36.42
C GLY A 713 8.77 -46.77 36.45
N LYS A 714 9.19 -46.10 35.37
CA LYS A 714 9.00 -44.66 35.14
C LYS A 714 8.32 -44.42 33.81
N GLU A 715 7.49 -43.40 33.73
CA GLU A 715 6.88 -42.98 32.47
C GLU A 715 7.92 -42.28 31.58
N LYS A 716 8.04 -42.77 30.35
CA LYS A 716 8.82 -42.20 29.25
C LYS A 716 7.88 -41.39 28.38
N LEU A 717 8.01 -40.07 28.44
CA LEU A 717 7.21 -39.12 27.67
C LEU A 717 7.72 -39.03 26.23
N ILE A 718 6.94 -39.53 25.26
CA ILE A 718 7.21 -39.41 23.83
C ILE A 718 6.40 -38.24 23.29
N TRP A 719 7.08 -37.27 22.68
CA TRP A 719 6.48 -36.04 22.18
C TRP A 719 6.45 -36.06 20.65
N HIS A 720 5.28 -35.89 20.07
CA HIS A 720 5.09 -35.77 18.63
C HIS A 720 5.19 -34.31 18.17
N ASP A 721 5.39 -34.11 16.86
CA ASP A 721 5.48 -32.78 16.26
C ASP A 721 4.10 -32.15 16.07
N LEU A 722 3.98 -30.86 16.37
CA LEU A 722 2.75 -30.09 16.15
C LEU A 722 2.55 -29.76 14.66
N PRO A 723 1.29 -29.60 14.19
CA PRO A 723 1.01 -29.21 12.80
C PRO A 723 1.70 -27.93 12.35
N ASN A 724 1.94 -27.00 13.28
CA ASN A 724 2.73 -25.80 13.05
C ASN A 724 4.18 -25.98 13.57
N LYS A 725 5.11 -26.23 12.65
CA LYS A 725 6.56 -26.36 12.91
C LYS A 725 7.27 -25.15 13.54
N TYR A 726 6.59 -24.02 13.70
CA TYR A 726 7.11 -22.84 14.41
C TYR A 726 6.56 -22.72 15.83
N ASP A 727 5.66 -23.61 16.23
CA ASP A 727 5.18 -23.78 17.59
C ASP A 727 5.76 -25.06 18.21
N ALA A 728 5.79 -25.13 19.53
CA ALA A 728 6.40 -26.24 20.27
C ALA A 728 5.59 -26.58 21.53
N PRO A 729 5.36 -27.88 21.82
CA PRO A 729 4.62 -28.29 23.01
C PRO A 729 5.41 -27.95 24.28
N VAL A 730 4.69 -27.66 25.35
CA VAL A 730 5.24 -27.30 26.65
C VAL A 730 5.70 -28.59 27.34
N LYS A 731 7.02 -28.85 27.35
CA LYS A 731 7.58 -30.13 27.84
C LYS A 731 7.86 -30.17 29.35
N SER A 732 7.54 -29.09 30.08
CA SER A 732 7.58 -29.09 31.56
C SER A 732 6.77 -27.95 32.19
N ILE A 733 6.30 -28.16 33.43
CA ILE A 733 5.62 -27.16 34.27
C ILE A 733 6.38 -25.83 34.43
N ASN A 734 7.71 -25.83 34.30
CA ASN A 734 8.52 -24.61 34.39
C ASN A 734 8.47 -23.75 33.12
N GLN A 735 8.13 -24.33 31.97
CA GLN A 735 7.90 -23.60 30.72
C GLN A 735 6.47 -23.02 30.68
N LEU A 736 5.49 -23.67 31.32
CA LEU A 736 4.07 -23.35 31.23
C LEU A 736 3.74 -21.86 31.43
N SER A 737 4.19 -21.25 32.54
CA SER A 737 3.90 -19.84 32.81
C SER A 737 4.50 -18.89 31.78
N SER A 738 5.68 -19.23 31.21
CA SER A 738 6.31 -18.45 30.14
C SER A 738 5.52 -18.59 28.83
N ARG A 739 5.17 -19.83 28.45
CA ARG A 739 4.45 -20.14 27.20
C ARG A 739 3.02 -19.59 27.20
N LEU A 740 2.34 -19.58 28.35
CA LEU A 740 1.04 -18.95 28.52
C LEU A 740 1.12 -17.42 28.54
N SER A 741 2.21 -16.81 29.00
CA SER A 741 2.35 -15.34 28.95
C SER A 741 2.50 -14.80 27.52
N GLU A 742 2.87 -15.64 26.56
CA GLU A 742 2.87 -15.27 25.13
C GLU A 742 1.45 -15.10 24.59
N ILE A 743 0.49 -15.92 25.02
CA ILE A 743 -0.94 -15.80 24.62
C ILE A 743 -1.73 -14.86 25.54
N PHE A 744 -1.44 -14.84 26.85
CA PHE A 744 -2.07 -13.96 27.83
C PHE A 744 -1.04 -12.98 28.45
N PRO A 745 -0.58 -11.95 27.72
CA PRO A 745 0.54 -11.07 28.14
C PRO A 745 0.27 -10.14 29.34
N LYS A 746 -0.85 -10.34 30.06
CA LYS A 746 -1.18 -9.64 31.31
C LYS A 746 -1.16 -10.55 32.54
N ILE A 747 -0.91 -11.85 32.40
CA ILE A 747 -0.86 -12.75 33.56
C ILE A 747 0.31 -12.42 34.48
N GLN A 748 0.10 -12.56 35.78
CA GLN A 748 1.14 -12.44 36.79
C GLN A 748 1.38 -13.78 37.46
N VAL A 749 2.65 -14.19 37.60
CA VAL A 749 3.01 -15.42 38.30
C VAL A 749 3.20 -15.11 39.77
N CYS A 750 2.19 -15.43 40.56
CA CYS A 750 2.15 -15.17 42.00
C CYS A 750 2.48 -16.44 42.80
N ARG A 751 2.82 -16.27 44.08
CA ARG A 751 3.08 -17.38 45.02
C ARG A 751 2.19 -17.24 46.23
N TYR A 752 1.49 -18.31 46.60
CA TYR A 752 0.57 -18.28 47.74
C TYR A 752 1.33 -18.39 49.07
N LEU A 753 1.08 -17.49 50.01
CA LEU A 753 1.81 -17.37 51.28
C LEU A 753 0.89 -17.35 52.52
N GLU A 754 -0.42 -17.19 52.29
CA GLU A 754 -1.46 -17.15 53.32
C GLU A 754 -1.60 -18.48 54.06
N ARG A 755 -2.34 -18.46 55.18
CA ARG A 755 -2.46 -19.62 56.10
C ARG A 755 -3.74 -20.44 55.89
N GLU A 756 -4.64 -19.99 55.03
CA GLU A 756 -6.01 -20.49 54.93
C GLU A 756 -6.09 -21.79 54.11
N GLU A 757 -5.35 -21.89 53.00
CA GLU A 757 -5.19 -23.14 52.23
C GLU A 757 -3.78 -23.72 52.46
N ILE A 758 -3.59 -24.44 53.57
CA ILE A 758 -2.26 -24.97 53.99
C ILE A 758 -1.63 -25.84 52.89
N GLU A 759 -2.42 -26.65 52.19
CA GLU A 759 -1.97 -27.54 51.10
C GLU A 759 -1.49 -26.78 49.85
N ARG A 760 -2.02 -25.58 49.62
CA ARG A 760 -1.62 -24.68 48.51
C ARG A 760 -0.49 -23.74 48.87
N ARG A 761 -0.06 -23.72 50.13
CA ARG A 761 1.00 -22.83 50.62
C ARG A 761 2.31 -23.06 49.87
N HIS A 762 2.95 -21.97 49.48
CA HIS A 762 4.14 -21.91 48.63
C HIS A 762 3.97 -22.41 47.18
N GLN A 763 2.78 -22.83 46.73
CA GLN A 763 2.51 -23.12 45.32
C GLN A 763 2.47 -21.83 44.47
N ARG A 764 2.64 -21.98 43.14
CA ARG A 764 2.51 -20.89 42.15
C ARG A 764 1.11 -20.86 41.56
N TYR A 765 0.55 -19.67 41.36
CA TYR A 765 -0.67 -19.44 40.60
C TYR A 765 -0.48 -18.34 39.56
N LEU A 766 -1.30 -18.37 38.51
CA LEU A 766 -1.46 -17.30 37.54
C LEU A 766 -2.62 -16.41 38.00
N LEU A 767 -2.39 -15.11 38.07
CA LEU A 767 -3.39 -14.08 38.34
C LEU A 767 -3.78 -13.38 37.03
N GLY A 768 -5.07 -13.13 36.81
CA GLY A 768 -5.61 -12.46 35.62
C GLY A 768 -6.20 -13.41 34.55
N VAL A 769 -6.29 -14.70 34.86
CA VAL A 769 -6.96 -15.74 34.07
C VAL A 769 -7.81 -16.62 34.98
N GLY A 770 -8.84 -17.26 34.42
CA GLY A 770 -9.75 -18.12 35.17
C GLY A 770 -10.53 -19.07 34.26
N PHE A 771 -11.13 -20.10 34.86
CA PHE A 771 -11.98 -21.04 34.13
C PHE A 771 -13.43 -20.55 34.11
N VAL A 772 -14.05 -20.55 32.93
CA VAL A 772 -15.48 -20.23 32.76
C VAL A 772 -16.33 -21.34 33.40
N GLN A 773 -17.09 -21.01 34.44
CA GLN A 773 -18.03 -21.96 35.04
C GLN A 773 -19.19 -22.26 34.09
N VAL A 774 -19.16 -23.44 33.46
CA VAL A 774 -20.34 -24.00 32.79
C VAL A 774 -21.40 -24.30 33.85
N SER A 775 -22.45 -23.47 33.89
CA SER A 775 -23.55 -23.62 34.86
C SER A 775 -24.43 -24.83 34.52
N ALA A 776 -24.01 -26.01 34.99
CA ALA A 776 -24.75 -27.25 34.83
C ALA A 776 -26.12 -27.16 35.53
N LYS A 777 -27.19 -26.92 34.74
CA LYS A 777 -28.57 -27.05 35.21
C LYS A 777 -28.84 -28.51 35.56
N THR A 778 -28.77 -28.85 36.84
CA THR A 778 -29.14 -30.16 37.38
C THR A 778 -30.66 -30.36 37.27
N ALA A 779 -31.10 -30.90 36.15
CA ALA A 779 -32.43 -31.50 36.04
C ALA A 779 -32.50 -32.68 37.02
N LYS A 780 -33.38 -32.60 38.03
CA LYS A 780 -33.62 -33.74 38.92
C LYS A 780 -34.39 -34.82 38.17
N THR A 781 -33.93 -36.06 38.30
CA THR A 781 -34.61 -37.25 37.79
C THR A 781 -35.95 -37.44 38.51
N SER A 782 -37.02 -37.61 37.75
CA SER A 782 -38.30 -38.13 38.23
C SER A 782 -39.04 -38.83 37.09
N GLU A 783 -39.02 -40.16 37.12
CA GLU A 783 -39.78 -41.07 36.28
C GLU A 783 -40.68 -41.94 37.19
N PRO A 784 -41.72 -42.64 36.66
CA PRO A 784 -42.48 -42.38 35.44
C PRO A 784 -44.01 -42.32 35.69
N SER A 785 -44.78 -41.91 34.68
CA SER A 785 -46.23 -42.20 34.63
C SER A 785 -46.73 -42.23 33.18
N GLU A 786 -47.16 -43.40 32.70
CA GLU A 786 -47.67 -43.61 31.34
C GLU A 786 -49.15 -43.20 31.14
N PRO A 787 -49.64 -43.05 29.90
CA PRO A 787 -50.85 -42.30 29.59
C PRO A 787 -52.14 -43.14 29.40
N VAL A 788 -53.30 -42.59 29.76
CA VAL A 788 -54.63 -43.13 29.40
C VAL A 788 -55.60 -42.04 28.92
N TYR A 789 -55.64 -41.86 27.59
CA TYR A 789 -56.79 -42.00 26.68
C TYR A 789 -58.25 -41.64 27.05
N THR A 790 -59.02 -41.36 25.98
CA THR A 790 -60.51 -41.19 25.82
C THR A 790 -61.18 -39.94 26.43
N ALA A 791 -62.25 -39.36 25.86
CA ALA A 791 -62.97 -39.51 24.57
C ALA A 791 -63.54 -38.11 24.15
N ARG A 792 -63.55 -37.65 22.88
CA ARG A 792 -64.20 -38.10 21.61
C ARG A 792 -65.69 -37.72 21.47
N VAL A 793 -66.16 -37.64 20.21
CA VAL A 793 -67.55 -37.51 19.69
C VAL A 793 -68.09 -36.05 19.57
N SER A 794 -68.71 -35.59 18.48
CA SER A 794 -68.59 -35.85 17.01
C SER A 794 -69.50 -34.91 16.19
N SER A 795 -69.11 -34.49 14.98
CA SER A 795 -69.96 -34.55 13.76
C SER A 795 -69.26 -34.01 12.50
N GLU A 796 -69.23 -34.83 11.46
CA GLU A 796 -69.07 -34.47 10.04
C GLU A 796 -70.51 -34.50 9.40
N PRO A 797 -70.75 -34.51 8.06
CA PRO A 797 -69.85 -34.39 6.90
C PRO A 797 -70.35 -33.50 5.73
N GLU A 798 -69.48 -33.32 4.73
CA GLU A 798 -69.67 -33.59 3.27
C GLU A 798 -68.77 -32.68 2.39
N SER A 799 -68.60 -33.03 1.10
CA SER A 799 -67.31 -32.90 0.41
C SER A 799 -67.30 -32.26 -0.99
N GLU A 800 -66.38 -31.29 -1.19
CA GLU A 800 -65.50 -31.07 -2.39
C GLU A 800 -66.13 -30.90 -3.82
N PRO A 801 -65.38 -30.49 -4.89
CA PRO A 801 -64.00 -29.94 -4.96
C PRO A 801 -63.76 -28.74 -5.93
N LYS A 802 -62.48 -28.29 -5.99
CA LYS A 802 -61.72 -27.64 -7.11
C LYS A 802 -61.39 -26.13 -7.09
N ASN A 803 -60.23 -25.85 -7.71
CA ASN A 803 -59.51 -24.57 -7.85
C ASN A 803 -60.11 -23.57 -8.85
N ILE A 804 -59.82 -22.27 -8.63
CA ILE A 804 -59.05 -21.34 -9.51
C ILE A 804 -58.84 -20.01 -8.72
N GLY A 805 -57.90 -19.12 -9.10
CA GLY A 805 -57.72 -17.85 -8.37
C GLY A 805 -56.83 -16.79 -9.06
N SER A 806 -56.44 -15.78 -8.25
CA SER A 806 -55.54 -14.62 -8.49
C SER A 806 -56.15 -13.21 -8.74
N ASN A 807 -55.48 -12.21 -8.12
CA ASN A 807 -55.35 -10.77 -8.45
C ASN A 807 -56.32 -9.65 -7.94
N VAL A 808 -55.74 -8.79 -7.07
CA VAL A 808 -55.70 -7.29 -7.08
C VAL A 808 -56.90 -6.42 -6.58
N GLY A 809 -56.66 -5.73 -5.45
CA GLY A 809 -56.75 -4.25 -5.29
C GLY A 809 -58.05 -3.55 -4.82
N ALA A 810 -57.94 -2.52 -3.96
CA ALA A 810 -58.82 -1.31 -3.80
C ALA A 810 -58.50 -0.52 -2.49
N ASN A 811 -59.15 0.65 -2.26
CA ASN A 811 -58.72 1.71 -1.32
C ASN A 811 -59.85 2.42 -0.50
N ALA A 812 -59.48 2.90 0.71
CA ALA A 812 -59.83 4.20 1.35
C ALA A 812 -61.21 4.54 1.98
N GLU A 813 -61.18 5.69 2.72
CA GLU A 813 -62.26 6.54 3.32
C GLU A 813 -62.87 6.14 4.70
N ILE A 814 -63.26 7.04 5.63
CA ILE A 814 -63.43 8.52 5.59
C ILE A 814 -63.09 9.26 6.94
N SER A 815 -63.37 10.57 7.07
CA SER A 815 -62.96 11.51 8.17
C SER A 815 -64.02 12.63 8.41
N LYS A 816 -64.01 13.57 9.40
CA LYS A 816 -63.10 14.03 10.49
C LYS A 816 -63.92 14.90 11.51
N THR A 817 -63.58 15.01 12.81
CA THR A 817 -64.12 16.09 13.72
C THR A 817 -63.14 16.58 14.81
N LEU A 818 -63.13 17.89 15.10
CA LEU A 818 -62.13 18.59 15.96
C LEU A 818 -62.62 20.04 16.31
N THR A 819 -61.84 20.79 17.10
CA THR A 819 -61.91 22.26 17.38
C THR A 819 -63.00 22.75 18.37
N GLN A 820 -62.91 23.93 19.03
CA GLN A 820 -61.87 24.99 19.04
C GLN A 820 -61.91 25.83 20.34
N ARG A 821 -60.78 26.52 20.67
CA ARG A 821 -60.77 27.93 21.13
C ARG A 821 -59.36 28.56 21.08
N SER A 822 -59.21 29.78 21.61
CA SER A 822 -58.36 30.85 21.04
C SER A 822 -58.11 32.00 22.05
N ILE A 823 -57.21 32.98 21.92
CA ILE A 823 -55.99 33.35 21.12
C ILE A 823 -55.39 34.62 21.82
N GLN A 824 -54.14 35.04 21.53
CA GLN A 824 -53.56 36.43 21.50
C GLN A 824 -52.19 36.55 22.20
N SER A 825 -51.18 37.29 21.69
CA SER A 825 -51.02 38.00 20.40
C SER A 825 -49.53 38.34 20.10
N PHE A 826 -49.25 38.94 18.93
CA PHE A 826 -47.92 39.26 18.32
C PHE A 826 -47.14 38.02 17.81
N GLY A 827 -46.93 37.75 16.52
CA GLY A 827 -47.24 38.45 15.25
C GLY A 827 -45.97 39.00 14.56
N SER A 828 -45.73 38.84 13.24
CA SER A 828 -46.41 38.14 12.12
C SER A 828 -45.31 37.47 11.25
N ASP A 829 -45.52 36.46 10.38
CA ASP A 829 -46.57 36.17 9.37
C ASP A 829 -46.85 34.64 9.25
N GLY A 830 -47.59 34.20 8.21
CA GLY A 830 -47.10 33.02 7.45
C GLY A 830 -47.98 31.79 7.24
N SER A 831 -49.08 31.59 7.99
CA SER A 831 -50.12 30.55 7.77
C SER A 831 -49.78 29.04 7.77
N ASP A 832 -48.53 28.59 7.61
CA ASP A 832 -48.21 27.16 7.36
C ASP A 832 -48.00 26.31 8.64
N ASP A 833 -47.23 26.82 9.61
CA ASP A 833 -46.71 26.06 10.77
C ASP A 833 -47.77 25.32 11.60
N SER A 834 -48.98 25.88 11.70
CA SER A 834 -50.06 25.30 12.52
C SER A 834 -50.58 23.97 11.97
N GLN A 835 -50.51 23.76 10.65
CA GLN A 835 -50.90 22.48 10.04
C GLN A 835 -49.77 21.46 10.19
N ILE A 836 -48.52 21.88 9.95
CA ILE A 836 -47.31 21.06 10.14
C ILE A 836 -47.23 20.53 11.58
N LEU A 837 -47.46 21.37 12.58
CA LEU A 837 -47.43 20.97 13.99
C LEU A 837 -48.53 19.95 14.32
N LEU A 838 -49.73 20.13 13.77
CA LEU A 838 -50.86 19.21 14.00
C LEU A 838 -50.62 17.85 13.34
N ASP A 839 -50.09 17.83 12.12
CA ASP A 839 -49.76 16.58 11.41
C ASP A 839 -48.54 15.88 12.03
N PHE A 840 -47.55 16.62 12.54
CA PHE A 840 -46.47 16.04 13.35
C PHE A 840 -47.01 15.39 14.64
N CYS A 841 -47.91 16.05 15.37
CA CYS A 841 -48.57 15.46 16.54
C CYS A 841 -49.40 14.22 16.19
N ASN A 842 -50.09 14.22 15.04
CA ASN A 842 -50.85 13.06 14.55
C ASN A 842 -49.96 11.90 14.07
N LEU A 843 -48.75 12.18 13.60
CA LEU A 843 -47.78 11.15 13.22
C LEU A 843 -47.06 10.59 14.46
N PHE A 844 -46.66 11.46 15.38
CA PHE A 844 -45.97 11.10 16.62
C PHE A 844 -46.86 10.28 17.57
N SER A 845 -48.16 10.57 17.65
CA SER A 845 -49.10 9.79 18.47
C SER A 845 -49.24 8.33 17.99
N LYS A 846 -49.07 8.09 16.69
CA LYS A 846 -49.11 6.75 16.05
C LYS A 846 -47.82 5.94 16.17
N LEU A 847 -46.71 6.54 16.62
CA LEU A 847 -45.48 5.79 16.88
C LEU A 847 -45.66 4.88 18.09
N SER A 848 -45.09 3.67 18.06
CA SER A 848 -44.93 2.85 19.27
C SER A 848 -44.05 3.58 20.29
N ASP A 849 -44.22 3.32 21.58
CA ASP A 849 -43.52 4.10 22.61
C ASP A 849 -41.99 3.92 22.54
N ALA A 850 -41.50 2.75 22.12
CA ALA A 850 -40.09 2.53 21.79
C ALA A 850 -39.59 3.45 20.64
N ASN A 851 -40.42 3.69 19.61
CA ASN A 851 -40.08 4.61 18.52
C ASN A 851 -40.19 6.08 18.96
N LYS A 852 -41.15 6.45 19.81
CA LYS A 852 -41.20 7.77 20.46
C LYS A 852 -39.93 8.05 21.27
N GLN A 853 -39.50 7.05 22.05
CA GLN A 853 -38.30 7.10 22.88
C GLN A 853 -37.03 7.26 22.02
N LYS A 854 -36.91 6.47 20.94
CA LYS A 854 -35.77 6.55 19.99
C LYS A 854 -35.74 7.86 19.19
N LEU A 855 -36.90 8.46 18.89
CA LEU A 855 -36.96 9.79 18.28
C LEU A 855 -36.54 10.89 19.28
N ALA A 856 -36.86 10.74 20.57
CA ALA A 856 -36.38 11.65 21.61
C ALA A 856 -34.85 11.55 21.80
N GLU A 857 -34.25 10.36 21.72
CA GLU A 857 -32.79 10.18 21.70
C GLU A 857 -32.15 10.93 20.52
N LEU A 858 -32.70 10.75 19.31
CA LEU A 858 -32.24 11.44 18.09
C LEU A 858 -32.35 12.97 18.17
N LEU A 859 -33.45 13.49 18.71
CA LEU A 859 -33.70 14.94 18.82
C LEU A 859 -32.98 15.60 20.01
N THR A 860 -32.47 14.82 20.96
CA THR A 860 -31.73 15.35 22.13
C THR A 860 -30.23 15.07 22.11
N GLY A 861 -29.77 14.13 21.27
CA GLY A 861 -28.36 13.77 21.14
C GLY A 861 -27.80 12.98 22.33
N VAL A 862 -28.66 12.43 23.20
CA VAL A 862 -28.26 11.71 24.42
C VAL A 862 -29.03 10.39 24.50
N PRO A 863 -28.37 9.24 24.73
CA PRO A 863 -29.04 7.95 24.95
C PRO A 863 -29.96 7.99 26.18
N CYS A 864 -31.16 7.43 26.08
CA CYS A 864 -32.23 7.56 27.05
C CYS A 864 -32.06 6.61 28.26
N SER A 865 -30.93 6.69 28.96
CA SER A 865 -30.77 6.12 30.30
C SER A 865 -31.38 7.02 31.39
N ASP A 866 -32.66 7.39 31.16
CA ASP A 866 -33.53 8.23 31.99
C ASP A 866 -33.13 9.72 32.07
N PRO A 867 -33.75 10.63 31.27
CA PRO A 867 -33.36 12.04 31.20
C PRO A 867 -33.53 12.81 32.51
N LEU A 868 -34.34 12.32 33.46
CA LEU A 868 -34.48 12.90 34.81
C LEU A 868 -33.20 12.74 35.66
N LYS A 869 -32.22 11.94 35.20
CA LYS A 869 -30.92 11.80 35.87
C LYS A 869 -29.91 12.86 35.44
N ALA A 870 -30.04 13.42 34.24
CA ALA A 870 -29.13 14.45 33.72
C ALA A 870 -29.33 15.81 34.39
N PHE A 871 -30.59 16.22 34.59
CA PHE A 871 -30.98 17.51 35.16
C PHE A 871 -32.07 17.37 36.23
N ARG A 872 -32.02 18.22 37.26
CA ARG A 872 -32.93 18.24 38.41
C ARG A 872 -33.39 19.67 38.68
N VAL A 873 -34.56 19.82 39.31
CA VAL A 873 -34.97 21.10 39.89
C VAL A 873 -33.92 21.56 40.89
N GLY A 874 -33.49 22.82 40.75
CA GLY A 874 -32.39 23.42 41.50
C GLY A 874 -31.05 23.48 40.76
N ASP A 875 -30.84 22.75 39.66
CA ASP A 875 -29.59 22.80 38.91
C ASP A 875 -29.36 24.14 38.20
N LYS A 876 -28.11 24.61 38.18
CA LYS A 876 -27.67 25.77 37.36
C LYS A 876 -27.46 25.35 35.91
N VAL A 877 -27.90 26.20 34.98
CA VAL A 877 -27.84 25.92 33.54
C VAL A 877 -27.52 27.15 32.69
N ALA A 878 -26.92 26.90 31.52
CA ALA A 878 -26.71 27.85 30.42
C ALA A 878 -27.25 27.26 29.11
N GLY A 879 -27.36 28.08 28.06
CA GLY A 879 -27.48 27.57 26.69
C GLY A 879 -26.25 26.72 26.29
N ASN A 880 -26.43 25.71 25.44
CA ASN A 880 -25.35 24.80 25.03
C ASN A 880 -24.69 25.14 23.68
N ARG A 881 -25.34 25.94 22.82
CA ARG A 881 -24.79 26.41 21.55
C ARG A 881 -23.90 27.63 21.77
N GLN A 882 -22.63 27.55 21.40
CA GLN A 882 -21.62 28.58 21.67
C GLN A 882 -21.81 29.88 20.86
N GLU A 883 -22.66 29.83 19.84
CA GLU A 883 -23.00 30.93 18.93
C GLU A 883 -24.18 31.79 19.45
N ASP A 884 -25.04 31.21 20.30
CA ASP A 884 -26.21 31.89 20.86
C ASP A 884 -25.81 32.75 22.08
N ALA A 885 -26.41 33.93 22.22
CA ALA A 885 -26.22 34.80 23.39
C ALA A 885 -26.51 34.08 24.74
N SER A 886 -27.44 33.10 24.70
CA SER A 886 -27.81 32.27 25.85
C SER A 886 -26.70 31.35 26.37
N TYR A 887 -25.63 31.13 25.60
CA TYR A 887 -24.46 30.34 26.03
C TYR A 887 -23.82 30.86 27.31
N ASN A 888 -23.82 32.19 27.49
CA ASN A 888 -23.20 32.87 28.62
C ASN A 888 -24.22 33.28 29.70
N TRP A 889 -25.52 33.09 29.45
CA TRP A 889 -26.57 33.33 30.43
C TRP A 889 -26.54 32.28 31.54
N HIS A 890 -27.05 32.63 32.71
CA HIS A 890 -27.08 31.74 33.86
C HIS A 890 -28.52 31.69 34.38
N GLY A 891 -29.10 30.51 34.37
CA GLY A 891 -30.41 30.24 34.91
C GLY A 891 -30.39 29.09 35.92
N ARG A 892 -31.51 28.86 36.58
CA ARG A 892 -31.73 27.70 37.46
C ARG A 892 -33.02 27.01 37.05
N ILE A 893 -33.01 25.68 36.98
CA ILE A 893 -34.23 24.89 36.73
C ILE A 893 -35.13 25.03 37.97
N VAL A 894 -36.37 25.48 37.77
CA VAL A 894 -37.36 25.68 38.85
C VAL A 894 -38.48 24.64 38.84
N ASP A 895 -38.71 23.98 37.71
CA ASP A 895 -39.76 22.96 37.50
C ASP A 895 -39.38 22.07 36.31
N ILE A 896 -39.82 20.81 36.29
CA ILE A 896 -39.60 19.87 35.18
C ILE A 896 -40.97 19.39 34.71
N THR A 897 -41.40 19.89 33.54
CA THR A 897 -42.77 19.78 33.06
C THR A 897 -43.03 18.53 32.23
N THR A 898 -42.01 17.97 31.58
CA THR A 898 -42.08 16.67 30.87
C THR A 898 -40.71 15.97 30.93
N SER A 899 -40.62 14.77 30.34
CA SER A 899 -39.35 14.05 30.16
C SER A 899 -38.33 14.77 29.27
N ILE A 900 -38.75 15.78 28.48
CA ILE A 900 -37.86 16.54 27.57
C ILE A 900 -37.85 18.05 27.82
N THR A 901 -38.79 18.59 28.62
CA THR A 901 -38.90 20.03 28.92
C THR A 901 -38.79 20.34 30.42
N CYS A 902 -38.11 21.44 30.73
CA CYS A 902 -38.10 22.05 32.06
C CYS A 902 -38.44 23.55 31.98
N LYS A 903 -38.69 24.18 33.13
CA LYS A 903 -38.76 25.62 33.26
C LYS A 903 -37.47 26.14 33.91
N VAL A 904 -36.85 27.13 33.30
CA VAL A 904 -35.64 27.80 33.79
C VAL A 904 -35.99 29.22 34.18
N ASP A 905 -35.66 29.60 35.42
CA ASP A 905 -35.62 31.01 35.84
C ASP A 905 -34.24 31.60 35.49
N TRP A 906 -34.22 32.71 34.75
CA TRP A 906 -32.99 33.33 34.25
C TRP A 906 -32.61 34.57 35.06
N GLN A 907 -31.33 34.68 35.41
CA GLN A 907 -30.80 35.84 36.14
C GLN A 907 -30.86 37.11 35.30
N GLU A 908 -31.23 38.23 35.93
CA GLU A 908 -31.33 39.55 35.28
C GLU A 908 -29.99 39.99 34.68
N ARG A 909 -30.02 40.38 33.40
CA ARG A 909 -28.88 40.93 32.65
C ARG A 909 -29.37 41.89 31.58
N GLU A 910 -28.46 42.69 31.04
CA GLU A 910 -28.75 43.64 29.96
C GLU A 910 -29.43 42.93 28.77
N GLY A 911 -30.62 43.40 28.39
CA GLY A 911 -31.50 42.77 27.39
C GLY A 911 -32.58 41.81 27.93
N MET A 912 -32.49 41.33 29.18
CA MET A 912 -33.51 40.47 29.82
C MET A 912 -33.87 40.94 31.24
N ARG A 913 -35.13 41.36 31.42
CA ARG A 913 -35.72 41.50 32.77
C ARG A 913 -35.73 40.13 33.46
N GLY A 914 -35.14 40.06 34.65
CA GLY A 914 -34.97 38.81 35.41
C GLY A 914 -36.26 38.31 36.04
N GLY A 915 -36.19 37.11 36.63
CA GLY A 915 -37.37 36.45 37.22
C GLY A 915 -38.36 35.91 36.19
N ARG A 916 -37.98 35.88 34.90
CA ARG A 916 -38.77 35.30 33.82
C ARG A 916 -38.49 33.81 33.71
N VAL A 917 -39.41 33.03 34.27
CA VAL A 917 -39.46 31.58 34.15
C VAL A 917 -39.87 31.19 32.72
N ILE A 918 -38.96 30.58 31.96
CA ILE A 918 -39.13 30.21 30.55
C ILE A 918 -39.07 28.68 30.39
N SER A 919 -40.02 28.10 29.65
CA SER A 919 -39.99 26.68 29.27
C SER A 919 -38.90 26.42 28.21
N MET A 920 -38.03 25.45 28.47
CA MET A 920 -36.88 25.07 27.65
C MET A 920 -36.86 23.55 27.41
N LEU A 921 -36.32 23.13 26.26
CA LEU A 921 -35.93 21.74 26.03
C LEU A 921 -34.57 21.46 26.68
N PHE A 922 -34.38 20.28 27.29
CA PHE A 922 -33.09 19.90 27.88
C PHE A 922 -31.94 19.89 26.85
N CYS A 923 -32.23 19.57 25.58
CA CYS A 923 -31.21 19.56 24.50
C CYS A 923 -30.75 20.94 24.03
N ASN A 924 -31.30 22.03 24.56
CA ASN A 924 -30.80 23.39 24.37
C ASN A 924 -29.99 23.89 25.59
N LEU A 925 -29.79 23.06 26.62
CA LEU A 925 -29.19 23.42 27.89
C LEU A 925 -27.92 22.62 28.20
N ARG A 926 -27.03 23.22 28.99
CA ARG A 926 -25.88 22.57 29.65
C ARG A 926 -25.85 22.97 31.12
N LYS A 927 -25.21 22.16 31.97
CA LYS A 927 -24.95 22.50 33.38
C LYS A 927 -23.80 23.51 33.53
N ILE A 928 -23.82 24.23 34.65
CA ILE A 928 -22.74 25.13 35.13
C ILE A 928 -22.41 24.79 36.59
#